data_AF-A0AAW7HT45-F1
#
_entry.id   AF-A0AAW7HT45-F1
#
_cell.length_a   1.000
_cell.length_b   1.000
_cell.length_c   1.000
_cell.angle_alpha   90.00
_cell.angle_beta   90.00
_cell.angle_gamma   90.00
#
_symmetry.space_group_name_H-M   'P 1'
#
loop_
_entity.id
_entity.type
_entity.pdbx_description
1 polymer ?
#
loop_
_entity_poly.entity_id
_entity_poly.type
_entity_poly.pdbx_seq_one_letter_code
_entity_poly.pdbx_strand_id
1 'polypeptide(L)'
;MAEIPVSALEAYAELLEAASRRSDLASILLHLYVNGGIDTDVNTESGPVASIAKQAHLYHQVLPNAAADLSKLVANGRVYETVAEALADPSIIDGRQFWARQVAPKTGQDLYRRAGSVAVYQGVSIAGTAEVDAAVQRLTSTGITQVPMGPRGDRWGLQMGSSVPFRVDGKGISQLRLGVDEMQRKVPLSPKSAYGQAELGLAMGNILLANPAHIARSINRPLGPRLKEPLLMVVGDDVISRIDPEADASREDAAATTSTQVQIANKELRAWDEVSWITRETLAGGKSRVEVHDGLVWRALFPITDDFTDTAPQATGSTVRFLSDRTSGVGGALTPHAKLKTGELIAEAPVLWHRQGTGQSLSLGSRGFVIGADGMPRFVEGVYGEVFSKTPSPFKNRCLAFKGFGARGYYGVGGAVPASAYTDFEPLQERYEGDVLGETNMSGFANGMNRYLNERGTGIRYLCSISGVGGRAYSGLKKGTAAFTTLVNMMTAARQLAQSQGMLYRVAPLSITHGESEPAGTSQATYAGYLREWLDDYQAAVKALDSTLPMPWAYLSQMNRGGADLNFVSLAQLQLHESDPQFVLVAPKYTYRYHDAWHPYAEAYFKVGEYEMRAERFRLRGQKLDCLRPLSVTSTGTTVTVSFSNTPYGDELTPGPVGKLQVNPLAADPGHYGFALTDSVVSITSVVLLGSGNQIQLNLSGIPAAGSALNYALANTSASRGCISDTDIRDISAFDGQPLHNWLVAFSKPITFV
;
A
#
# COMPACT_ATOMS: atom_id res chain seq x y z
N MET A 1 60.53 -8.58 -10.71
CA MET A 1 59.62 -8.62 -9.55
C MET A 1 60.39 -8.03 -8.39
N ALA A 2 59.98 -6.86 -7.90
CA ALA A 2 60.61 -6.26 -6.73
C ALA A 2 60.17 -7.07 -5.50
N GLU A 3 61.11 -7.69 -4.81
CA GLU A 3 60.84 -8.43 -3.57
C GLU A 3 60.32 -7.45 -2.52
N ILE A 4 59.13 -7.74 -1.97
CA ILE A 4 58.59 -6.98 -0.86
C ILE A 4 59.54 -7.22 0.33
N PRO A 5 60.13 -6.16 0.91
CA PRO A 5 61.07 -6.32 2.00
C PRO A 5 60.37 -6.97 3.20
N VAL A 6 61.03 -7.94 3.83
CA VAL A 6 60.51 -8.74 4.96
C VAL A 6 59.94 -7.84 6.07
N SER A 7 60.53 -6.69 6.29
CA SER A 7 60.06 -5.69 7.25
C SER A 7 58.65 -5.14 6.96
N ALA A 8 58.23 -5.09 5.70
CA ALA A 8 56.87 -4.67 5.33
C ALA A 8 55.84 -5.78 5.62
N LEU A 9 56.25 -7.06 5.52
CA LEU A 9 55.41 -8.20 5.88
C LEU A 9 55.28 -8.34 7.40
N GLU A 10 56.35 -8.08 8.15
CA GLU A 10 56.34 -8.03 9.62
C GLU A 10 55.42 -6.91 10.12
N ALA A 11 55.52 -5.70 9.57
CA ALA A 11 54.63 -4.59 9.91
C ALA A 11 53.15 -4.88 9.58
N TYR A 12 52.89 -5.58 8.48
CA TYR A 12 51.54 -6.00 8.11
C TYR A 12 50.98 -7.09 9.04
N ALA A 13 51.83 -8.03 9.48
CA ALA A 13 51.46 -9.05 10.45
C ALA A 13 51.11 -8.44 11.82
N GLU A 14 51.86 -7.42 12.28
CA GLU A 14 51.55 -6.68 13.51
C GLU A 14 50.21 -5.94 13.42
N LEU A 15 49.89 -5.36 12.26
CA LEU A 15 48.59 -4.71 12.02
C LEU A 15 47.43 -5.70 12.03
N LEU A 16 47.62 -6.89 11.44
CA LEU A 16 46.62 -7.96 11.48
C LEU A 16 46.41 -8.51 12.89
N GLU A 17 47.48 -8.66 13.68
CA GLU A 17 47.37 -9.09 15.07
C GLU A 17 46.66 -8.03 15.93
N ALA A 18 46.96 -6.75 15.72
CA ALA A 18 46.26 -5.65 16.39
C ALA A 18 44.78 -5.59 16.00
N ALA A 19 44.43 -5.83 14.74
CA ALA A 19 43.05 -5.88 14.28
C ALA A 19 42.30 -7.10 14.86
N SER A 20 42.94 -8.27 14.91
CA SER A 20 42.36 -9.48 15.53
C SER A 20 42.05 -9.25 17.01
N ARG A 21 43.01 -8.70 17.77
CA ARG A 21 42.80 -8.41 19.21
C ARG A 21 41.67 -7.40 19.44
N ARG A 22 41.53 -6.39 18.57
CA ARG A 22 40.41 -5.44 18.64
C ARG A 22 39.07 -6.11 18.31
N SER A 23 39.04 -7.03 17.36
CA SER A 23 37.85 -7.79 17.01
C SER A 23 37.40 -8.70 18.16
N ASP A 24 38.34 -9.40 18.79
CA ASP A 24 38.05 -10.26 19.96
C ASP A 24 37.52 -9.43 21.14
N LEU A 25 38.13 -8.27 21.42
CA LEU A 25 37.66 -7.36 22.47
C LEU A 25 36.26 -6.80 22.17
N ALA A 26 35.98 -6.43 20.92
CA ALA A 26 34.65 -5.96 20.51
C ALA A 26 33.59 -7.07 20.64
N SER A 27 33.95 -8.31 20.31
CA SER A 27 33.08 -9.48 20.47
C SER A 27 32.74 -9.74 21.94
N ILE A 28 33.72 -9.64 22.84
CA ILE A 28 33.52 -9.78 24.29
C ILE A 28 32.60 -8.68 24.84
N LEU A 29 32.81 -7.42 24.42
CA LEU A 29 31.96 -6.29 24.83
C LEU A 29 30.52 -6.43 24.31
N LEU A 30 30.35 -6.88 23.06
CA LEU A 30 29.03 -7.15 22.50
C LEU A 30 28.33 -8.29 23.24
N HIS A 31 29.07 -9.36 23.58
CA HIS A 31 28.52 -10.46 24.36
C HIS A 31 28.06 -10.00 25.75
N LEU A 32 28.81 -9.14 26.43
CA LEU A 32 28.43 -8.54 27.71
C LEU A 32 27.24 -7.56 27.58
N TYR A 33 27.14 -6.84 26.46
CA TYR A 33 26.01 -5.93 26.23
C TYR A 33 24.71 -6.69 26.02
N VAL A 34 24.75 -7.77 25.24
CA VAL A 34 23.57 -8.57 24.90
C VAL A 34 23.17 -9.51 26.05
N ASN A 35 24.15 -10.18 26.67
CA ASN A 35 23.91 -11.25 27.66
C ASN A 35 24.22 -10.83 29.11
N GLY A 36 24.65 -9.58 29.33
CA GLY A 36 24.88 -9.05 30.68
C GLY A 36 23.59 -8.99 31.49
N GLY A 37 23.73 -9.10 32.81
CA GLY A 37 22.61 -9.07 33.76
C GLY A 37 22.09 -7.66 34.02
N ILE A 38 21.06 -7.56 34.87
CA ILE A 38 20.36 -6.29 35.19
C ILE A 38 21.22 -5.23 35.89
N ASP A 39 22.40 -5.60 36.39
CA ASP A 39 23.35 -4.69 37.03
C ASP A 39 24.59 -4.39 36.18
N THR A 40 24.71 -5.04 35.01
CA THR A 40 25.90 -4.98 34.16
C THR A 40 25.96 -3.69 33.34
N ASP A 41 27.04 -2.92 33.52
CA ASP A 41 27.46 -1.86 32.60
C ASP A 41 28.66 -2.32 31.79
N VAL A 42 28.61 -2.07 30.48
CA VAL A 42 29.66 -2.40 29.52
C VAL A 42 30.47 -1.14 29.24
N ASN A 43 31.73 -1.14 29.66
CA ASN A 43 32.64 -0.02 29.41
C ASN A 43 33.07 -0.01 27.94
N THR A 44 32.50 0.91 27.17
CA THR A 44 32.91 1.18 25.78
C THR A 44 33.90 2.33 25.73
N GLU A 45 34.53 2.54 24.57
CA GLU A 45 35.40 3.70 24.31
C GLU A 45 34.68 5.06 24.44
N SER A 46 33.35 5.08 24.36
CA SER A 46 32.52 6.27 24.56
C SER A 46 31.92 6.38 25.97
N GLY A 47 32.31 5.49 26.88
CA GLY A 47 31.82 5.41 28.26
C GLY A 47 31.01 4.15 28.58
N PRO A 48 30.58 3.97 29.85
CA PRO A 48 29.77 2.84 30.27
C PRO A 48 28.37 2.89 29.62
N VAL A 49 27.96 1.76 29.04
CA VAL A 49 26.62 1.55 28.48
C VAL A 49 25.97 0.36 29.18
N ALA A 50 24.76 0.54 29.73
CA ALA A 50 24.02 -0.53 30.39
C ALA A 50 23.73 -1.71 29.44
N SER A 51 23.81 -2.95 29.95
CA SER A 51 23.38 -4.15 29.20
C SER A 51 21.91 -4.06 28.77
N ILE A 52 21.47 -4.86 27.80
CA ILE A 52 20.07 -4.92 27.38
C ILE A 52 19.15 -5.29 28.55
N ALA A 53 19.57 -6.21 29.42
CA ALA A 53 18.79 -6.60 30.59
C ALA A 53 18.68 -5.45 31.60
N LYS A 54 19.76 -4.69 31.83
CA LYS A 54 19.75 -3.50 32.70
C LYS A 54 18.92 -2.37 32.12
N GLN A 55 19.01 -2.13 30.82
CA GLN A 55 18.14 -1.17 30.13
C GLN A 55 16.68 -1.56 30.27
N ALA A 56 16.31 -2.83 30.02
CA ALA A 56 14.94 -3.31 30.20
C ALA A 56 14.48 -3.22 31.66
N HIS A 57 15.36 -3.49 32.62
CA HIS A 57 15.07 -3.38 34.05
C HIS A 57 14.85 -1.92 34.47
N LEU A 58 15.72 -1.00 34.06
CA LEU A 58 15.55 0.44 34.26
C LEU A 58 14.29 0.94 33.56
N TYR A 59 14.02 0.48 32.34
CA TYR A 59 12.79 0.81 31.60
C TYR A 59 11.54 0.32 32.34
N HIS A 60 11.59 -0.86 32.96
CA HIS A 60 10.51 -1.42 33.76
C HIS A 60 10.37 -0.75 35.13
N GLN A 61 11.46 -0.26 35.73
CA GLN A 61 11.42 0.55 36.96
C GLN A 61 10.85 1.96 36.68
N VAL A 62 11.04 2.49 35.47
CA VAL A 62 10.52 3.79 35.03
C VAL A 62 9.08 3.70 34.51
N LEU A 63 8.58 2.49 34.18
CA LEU A 63 7.20 2.24 33.75
C LEU A 63 6.32 1.61 34.85
N PRO A 64 5.91 2.40 35.85
CA PRO A 64 4.53 2.36 36.31
C PRO A 64 3.85 3.68 35.93
N ASN A 65 2.88 3.57 35.01
CA ASN A 65 1.85 4.58 34.68
C ASN A 65 2.10 5.55 33.50
N ALA A 66 2.10 5.02 32.27
CA ALA A 66 1.83 5.82 31.07
C ALA A 66 0.45 6.53 31.11
N ALA A 67 -0.51 6.04 31.93
CA ALA A 67 -1.79 6.71 32.20
C ALA A 67 -1.67 7.89 33.19
N ALA A 68 -0.67 7.88 34.09
CA ALA A 68 -0.43 9.01 35.01
C ALA A 68 0.32 10.13 34.31
N ASP A 69 1.18 9.84 33.35
CA ASP A 69 1.90 10.88 32.59
C ASP A 69 1.00 11.64 31.61
N LEU A 70 -0.03 10.98 31.04
CA LEU A 70 -1.11 11.69 30.34
C LEU A 70 -2.01 12.51 31.29
N SER A 71 -2.26 12.00 32.51
CA SER A 71 -3.11 12.67 33.51
C SER A 71 -2.44 13.87 34.21
N LYS A 72 -1.09 13.92 34.24
CA LYS A 72 -0.30 15.04 34.76
C LYS A 72 -0.40 16.31 33.89
N LEU A 73 -0.77 16.20 32.62
CA LEU A 73 -0.89 17.35 31.70
C LEU A 73 -2.15 18.21 31.95
N VAL A 74 -3.13 17.73 32.72
CA VAL A 74 -4.45 18.38 32.86
C VAL A 74 -4.59 19.22 34.13
N ALA A 75 -3.66 19.11 35.10
CA ALA A 75 -3.82 19.71 36.43
C ALA A 75 -2.49 20.13 37.13
N ASN A 76 -1.72 21.03 36.50
CA ASN A 76 -0.42 21.57 36.98
C ASN A 76 0.76 20.58 37.09
N GLY A 77 0.54 19.28 36.95
CA GLY A 77 1.58 18.25 37.01
C GLY A 77 1.90 17.74 38.40
N ARG A 78 1.24 18.26 39.45
CA ARG A 78 1.37 17.81 40.85
C ARG A 78 0.11 17.07 41.33
N VAL A 79 0.33 16.06 42.16
CA VAL A 79 -0.71 15.37 42.94
C VAL A 79 -0.49 15.71 44.41
N TYR A 80 -1.52 16.26 45.06
CA TYR A 80 -1.48 16.65 46.47
C TYR A 80 -1.81 15.45 47.39
N GLU A 81 -1.25 15.40 48.59
CA GLU A 81 -1.52 14.29 49.51
C GLU A 81 -2.92 14.39 50.12
N THR A 82 -3.46 15.61 50.25
CA THR A 82 -4.86 15.84 50.65
C THR A 82 -5.50 17.00 49.88
N VAL A 83 -6.82 17.03 49.82
CA VAL A 83 -7.58 18.16 49.24
C VAL A 83 -7.32 19.47 49.98
N ALA A 84 -7.09 19.41 51.30
CA ALA A 84 -6.79 20.58 52.12
C ALA A 84 -5.42 21.20 51.76
N GLU A 85 -4.41 20.35 51.50
CA GLU A 85 -3.11 20.80 51.00
C GLU A 85 -3.24 21.49 49.63
N ALA A 86 -4.04 20.92 48.74
CA ALA A 86 -4.26 21.47 47.40
C ALA A 86 -4.97 22.84 47.40
N LEU A 87 -5.95 23.04 48.29
CA LEU A 87 -6.67 24.32 48.41
C LEU A 87 -5.83 25.41 49.10
N ALA A 88 -4.83 25.02 49.89
CA ALA A 88 -3.86 25.92 50.50
C ALA A 88 -2.74 26.35 49.54
N ASP A 89 -2.57 25.65 48.41
CA ASP A 89 -1.59 26.02 47.39
C ASP A 89 -2.07 27.24 46.57
N PRO A 90 -1.33 28.36 46.57
CA PRO A 90 -1.73 29.58 45.88
C PRO A 90 -1.75 29.45 44.35
N SER A 91 -1.17 28.38 43.78
CA SER A 91 -1.19 28.11 42.33
C SER A 91 -2.51 27.51 41.82
N ILE A 92 -3.35 26.98 42.74
CA ILE A 92 -4.67 26.44 42.44
C ILE A 92 -5.72 27.55 42.59
N ILE A 93 -5.85 28.38 41.56
CA ILE A 93 -6.86 29.45 41.50
C ILE A 93 -8.27 28.89 41.26
N ASP A 94 -9.29 29.71 41.51
CA ASP A 94 -10.68 29.30 41.34
C ASP A 94 -10.99 28.83 39.91
N GLY A 95 -11.79 27.77 39.79
CA GLY A 95 -12.08 27.11 38.52
C GLY A 95 -11.00 26.16 38.00
N ARG A 96 -9.80 26.14 38.61
CA ARG A 96 -8.70 25.25 38.19
C ARG A 96 -8.87 23.84 38.76
N GLN A 97 -8.53 22.85 37.95
CA GLN A 97 -8.52 21.44 38.35
C GLN A 97 -7.19 21.04 39.01
N PHE A 98 -7.25 20.10 39.95
CA PHE A 98 -6.11 19.53 40.67
C PHE A 98 -6.38 18.09 41.11
N TRP A 99 -5.32 17.30 41.28
CA TRP A 99 -5.40 15.92 41.75
C TRP A 99 -5.03 15.82 43.23
N ALA A 100 -5.80 15.05 44.01
CA ALA A 100 -5.45 14.68 45.38
C ALA A 100 -5.45 13.16 45.53
N ARG A 101 -4.52 12.62 46.34
CA ARG A 101 -4.51 11.19 46.64
C ARG A 101 -5.76 10.78 47.39
N GLN A 102 -6.24 9.58 47.08
CA GLN A 102 -7.33 8.98 47.82
C GLN A 102 -6.89 8.59 49.22
N VAL A 103 -7.75 8.84 50.21
CA VAL A 103 -7.53 8.40 51.60
C VAL A 103 -7.54 6.86 51.68
N ALA A 104 -8.31 6.20 50.80
CA ALA A 104 -8.25 4.78 50.50
C ALA A 104 -8.99 4.45 49.17
N PRO A 105 -8.51 3.53 48.33
CA PRO A 105 -7.20 2.89 48.37
C PRO A 105 -6.09 3.89 48.03
N LYS A 106 -4.90 3.76 48.65
CA LYS A 106 -3.80 4.74 48.53
C LYS A 106 -3.10 4.77 47.16
N THR A 107 -3.59 3.95 46.24
CA THR A 107 -3.09 3.70 44.89
C THR A 107 -3.80 4.54 43.84
N GLY A 108 -4.98 5.11 44.15
CA GLY A 108 -5.77 5.97 43.27
C GLY A 108 -5.66 7.47 43.54
N GLN A 109 -6.16 8.27 42.60
CA GLN A 109 -6.19 9.73 42.68
C GLN A 109 -7.56 10.25 42.28
N ASP A 110 -8.04 11.27 42.99
CA ASP A 110 -9.31 11.93 42.71
C ASP A 110 -9.06 13.31 42.07
N LEU A 111 -9.80 13.61 41.00
CA LEU A 111 -9.79 14.91 40.33
C LEU A 111 -10.80 15.83 41.00
N TYR A 112 -10.34 17.01 41.36
CA TYR A 112 -11.17 18.07 41.90
C TYR A 112 -11.03 19.34 41.05
N ARG A 113 -12.05 20.19 41.10
CA ARG A 113 -12.00 21.57 40.62
C ARG A 113 -12.21 22.50 41.80
N ARG A 114 -11.37 23.53 41.93
CA ARG A 114 -11.59 24.58 42.94
C ARG A 114 -12.85 25.38 42.57
N ALA A 115 -13.72 25.59 43.55
CA ALA A 115 -14.88 26.47 43.49
C ALA A 115 -14.90 27.32 44.76
N GLY A 116 -14.33 28.52 44.72
CA GLY A 116 -14.10 29.39 45.87
C GLY A 116 -13.14 28.77 46.90
N SER A 117 -13.60 28.61 48.14
CA SER A 117 -12.85 28.00 49.25
C SER A 117 -13.00 26.48 49.36
N VAL A 118 -13.78 25.86 48.46
CA VAL A 118 -14.08 24.42 48.49
C VAL A 118 -13.62 23.72 47.22
N ALA A 119 -13.44 22.41 47.31
CA ALA A 119 -13.11 21.54 46.19
C ALA A 119 -14.33 20.74 45.75
N VAL A 120 -14.63 20.74 44.46
CA VAL A 120 -15.73 20.00 43.88
C VAL A 120 -15.17 18.78 43.15
N TYR A 121 -15.60 17.58 43.54
CA TYR A 121 -15.18 16.33 42.92
C TYR A 121 -15.60 16.27 41.44
N GLN A 122 -14.73 15.75 40.58
CA GLN A 122 -14.93 15.68 39.13
C GLN A 122 -14.69 14.27 38.56
N GLY A 123 -13.94 13.40 39.24
CA GLY A 123 -13.69 12.04 38.77
C GLY A 123 -12.55 11.34 39.50
N VAL A 124 -12.24 10.09 39.10
CA VAL A 124 -11.21 9.23 39.72
C VAL A 124 -10.32 8.57 38.67
N SER A 125 -9.04 8.39 39.03
CA SER A 125 -8.10 7.48 38.35
C SER A 125 -7.80 6.29 39.28
N ILE A 126 -8.09 5.05 38.83
CA ILE A 126 -7.94 3.81 39.62
C ILE A 126 -6.86 2.92 38.97
N ALA A 127 -5.99 2.31 39.78
CA ALA A 127 -4.92 1.42 39.33
C ALA A 127 -5.21 -0.05 39.72
N GLY A 128 -6.19 -0.67 39.06
CA GLY A 128 -6.37 -2.13 39.09
C GLY A 128 -7.81 -2.60 39.33
N THR A 129 -8.11 -3.79 38.81
CA THR A 129 -9.43 -4.42 38.81
C THR A 129 -10.00 -4.73 40.20
N ALA A 130 -9.15 -4.99 41.20
CA ALA A 130 -9.59 -5.26 42.58
C ALA A 130 -10.05 -4.00 43.34
N GLU A 131 -9.72 -2.81 42.84
CA GLU A 131 -10.05 -1.53 43.49
C GLU A 131 -11.37 -0.93 43.00
N VAL A 132 -11.91 -1.46 41.88
CA VAL A 132 -13.23 -1.14 41.35
C VAL A 132 -14.33 -1.62 42.31
N ASP A 133 -14.15 -2.78 42.95
CA ASP A 133 -15.15 -3.36 43.86
C ASP A 133 -15.31 -2.55 45.16
N ALA A 134 -14.23 -1.91 45.63
CA ALA A 134 -14.27 -1.02 46.79
C ALA A 134 -14.90 0.36 46.48
N ALA A 135 -14.85 0.81 45.22
CA ALA A 135 -15.57 2.01 44.76
C ALA A 135 -17.08 1.75 44.62
N VAL A 136 -17.45 0.55 44.17
CA VAL A 136 -18.84 0.10 44.07
C VAL A 136 -19.51 0.04 45.45
N GLN A 137 -18.81 -0.46 46.49
CA GLN A 137 -19.36 -0.45 47.85
C GLN A 137 -19.66 0.95 48.41
N ARG A 138 -18.84 1.97 48.08
CA ARG A 138 -19.07 3.37 48.49
C ARG A 138 -20.21 4.05 47.75
N LEU A 139 -20.44 3.69 46.48
CA LEU A 139 -21.60 4.13 45.70
C LEU A 139 -22.90 3.47 46.19
N THR A 140 -22.82 2.31 46.83
CA THR A 140 -23.98 1.59 47.36
C THR A 140 -24.44 2.17 48.70
N SER A 141 -23.53 2.70 49.53
CA SER A 141 -23.88 3.35 50.80
C SER A 141 -24.57 4.71 50.66
N THR A 142 -24.75 5.24 49.45
CA THR A 142 -25.48 6.48 49.15
C THR A 142 -26.93 6.24 48.67
N GLY A 143 -27.41 4.99 48.69
CA GLY A 143 -28.85 4.67 48.54
C GLY A 143 -29.34 4.27 47.15
N ILE A 144 -28.46 3.79 46.26
CA ILE A 144 -28.84 3.29 44.94
C ILE A 144 -29.09 1.77 45.00
N THR A 145 -30.35 1.33 45.02
CA THR A 145 -30.77 -0.08 45.14
C THR A 145 -31.32 -0.66 43.83
N GLN A 146 -30.37 -1.01 42.97
CA GLN A 146 -30.34 -2.24 42.18
C GLN A 146 -30.70 -2.19 40.67
N VAL A 147 -29.76 -2.73 39.89
CA VAL A 147 -29.51 -2.79 38.43
C VAL A 147 -29.19 -4.28 38.12
N PRO A 148 -29.69 -4.92 37.05
CA PRO A 148 -29.19 -6.22 36.61
C PRO A 148 -28.94 -6.20 35.13
N MET A 149 -27.94 -6.96 34.76
CA MET A 149 -26.97 -6.49 33.81
C MET A 149 -27.25 -6.97 32.38
N GLY A 150 -27.27 -6.08 31.40
CA GLY A 150 -26.90 -6.40 30.01
C GLY A 150 -25.47 -5.98 29.75
N PRO A 151 -24.59 -6.84 29.22
CA PRO A 151 -23.42 -7.46 29.88
C PRO A 151 -22.69 -6.74 31.05
N ARG A 152 -23.14 -5.55 31.49
CA ARG A 152 -23.06 -4.90 32.82
C ARG A 152 -24.30 -4.03 33.26
N GLY A 153 -25.49 -4.06 32.62
CA GLY A 153 -26.59 -3.04 32.73
C GLY A 153 -28.05 -3.34 33.21
N ASP A 154 -29.05 -3.62 32.35
CA ASP A 154 -30.50 -3.28 32.63
C ASP A 154 -31.56 -4.39 32.98
N ARG A 155 -32.56 -4.07 33.84
CA ARG A 155 -33.63 -4.97 34.38
C ARG A 155 -34.61 -5.45 33.30
N TRP A 156 -34.46 -6.69 32.84
CA TRP A 156 -35.50 -7.39 32.10
C TRP A 156 -36.23 -8.38 33.01
N GLY A 157 -37.50 -8.11 33.32
CA GLY A 157 -38.35 -9.01 34.08
C GLY A 157 -39.53 -9.48 33.23
N LEU A 158 -39.63 -10.79 33.01
CA LEU A 158 -40.79 -11.44 32.39
C LEU A 158 -41.79 -11.81 33.50
N GLN A 159 -43.02 -11.29 33.45
CA GLN A 159 -44.11 -11.85 34.26
C GLN A 159 -44.73 -13.02 33.50
N MET A 160 -44.94 -14.17 34.16
CA MET A 160 -45.50 -15.37 33.54
C MET A 160 -46.86 -15.09 32.90
N GLY A 161 -46.99 -15.37 31.59
CA GLY A 161 -48.27 -15.50 30.90
C GLY A 161 -48.63 -14.45 29.84
N SER A 162 -47.75 -13.53 29.44
CA SER A 162 -48.04 -12.55 28.37
C SER A 162 -47.00 -12.52 27.24
N SER A 163 -47.43 -12.14 26.03
CA SER A 163 -46.65 -12.16 24.78
C SER A 163 -46.22 -10.77 24.27
N VAL A 164 -46.17 -9.74 25.13
CA VAL A 164 -45.72 -8.38 24.75
C VAL A 164 -44.97 -7.68 25.92
N PRO A 165 -43.81 -7.01 25.71
CA PRO A 165 -43.09 -6.28 26.77
C PRO A 165 -43.68 -4.88 27.09
N PHE A 166 -43.59 -4.46 28.36
CA PHE A 166 -44.05 -3.16 28.88
C PHE A 166 -42.88 -2.24 29.30
N ARG A 167 -43.06 -0.92 29.16
CA ARG A 167 -42.18 0.13 29.72
C ARG A 167 -42.88 0.86 30.87
N VAL A 168 -42.16 1.11 31.97
CA VAL A 168 -42.60 1.90 33.13
C VAL A 168 -41.64 3.08 33.30
N ASP A 169 -42.15 4.29 33.54
CA ASP A 169 -41.32 5.45 33.87
C ASP A 169 -41.08 5.59 35.39
N GLY A 170 -40.16 6.50 35.75
CA GLY A 170 -39.68 6.68 37.13
C GLY A 170 -40.70 7.19 38.16
N LYS A 171 -42.00 7.27 37.83
CA LYS A 171 -43.07 7.62 38.79
C LYS A 171 -44.23 6.61 38.82
N GLY A 172 -44.14 5.49 38.10
CA GLY A 172 -45.09 4.39 38.24
C GLY A 172 -46.47 4.60 37.61
N ILE A 173 -46.63 5.53 36.66
CA ILE A 173 -47.87 5.66 35.89
C ILE A 173 -47.71 4.94 34.55
N SER A 174 -48.64 4.05 34.24
CA SER A 174 -48.74 3.38 32.94
C SER A 174 -49.75 4.13 32.06
N GLN A 175 -49.31 4.62 30.89
CA GLN A 175 -50.22 5.06 29.84
C GLN A 175 -50.10 4.17 28.61
N LEU A 176 -51.21 3.53 28.30
CA LEU A 176 -51.47 2.67 27.15
C LEU A 176 -52.31 3.49 26.15
N ARG A 177 -51.76 3.86 24.99
CA ARG A 177 -52.58 4.24 23.82
C ARG A 177 -51.86 3.87 22.52
N LEU A 178 -52.35 2.80 21.90
CA LEU A 178 -52.25 2.53 20.47
C LEU A 178 -53.55 3.03 19.83
N GLY A 179 -53.44 3.85 18.79
CA GLY A 179 -54.58 4.36 18.04
C GLY A 179 -54.21 4.70 16.61
N VAL A 180 -54.43 3.73 15.71
CA VAL A 180 -54.79 3.72 14.27
C VAL A 180 -54.17 4.72 13.26
N ASP A 181 -53.50 5.80 13.66
CA ASP A 181 -52.80 6.74 12.76
C ASP A 181 -51.34 6.34 12.46
N GLU A 182 -50.78 5.32 13.11
CA GLU A 182 -49.36 4.94 12.99
C GLU A 182 -49.01 4.06 11.77
N MET A 183 -49.97 3.73 10.90
CA MET A 183 -49.68 2.99 9.66
C MET A 183 -49.56 3.86 8.40
N GLN A 184 -49.71 5.20 8.48
CA GLN A 184 -49.51 6.09 7.34
C GLN A 184 -48.86 7.44 7.70
N ARG A 185 -47.53 7.45 7.93
CA ARG A 185 -46.54 8.56 7.71
C ARG A 185 -45.29 8.27 8.57
N LYS A 186 -44.16 7.88 7.98
CA LYS A 186 -43.05 8.72 7.48
C LYS A 186 -42.18 9.34 8.59
N VAL A 187 -40.89 8.94 8.58
CA VAL A 187 -39.72 9.69 9.06
C VAL A 187 -39.67 9.90 10.59
N PRO A 188 -38.53 9.70 11.27
CA PRO A 188 -38.37 10.24 12.61
C PRO A 188 -38.59 11.76 12.54
N LEU A 189 -39.65 12.27 13.16
CA LEU A 189 -39.82 13.70 13.46
C LEU A 189 -38.77 14.10 14.50
N SER A 190 -37.50 14.14 14.08
CA SER A 190 -36.34 14.79 14.70
C SER A 190 -35.05 14.14 14.16
N PRO A 191 -34.42 14.67 13.09
CA PRO A 191 -33.12 14.23 12.62
C PRO A 191 -32.01 14.84 13.48
N LYS A 192 -31.87 14.42 14.75
CA LYS A 192 -30.95 15.10 15.68
C LYS A 192 -29.84 14.27 16.32
N SER A 193 -29.61 13.01 15.96
CA SER A 193 -28.35 12.37 16.36
C SER A 193 -27.84 11.34 15.35
N ALA A 194 -26.60 11.55 14.90
CA ALA A 194 -25.82 10.60 14.11
C ALA A 194 -25.67 9.23 14.80
N TYR A 195 -25.86 9.19 16.12
CA TYR A 195 -25.82 7.96 16.94
C TYR A 195 -26.91 6.95 16.58
N GLY A 196 -28.13 7.39 16.22
CA GLY A 196 -29.22 6.47 15.87
C GLY A 196 -29.03 5.72 14.56
N GLN A 197 -28.24 6.26 13.62
CA GLN A 197 -27.94 5.59 12.35
C GLN A 197 -26.74 4.62 12.45
N ALA A 198 -25.84 4.84 13.41
CA ALA A 198 -24.67 4.01 13.64
C ALA A 198 -24.98 2.66 14.32
N GLU A 199 -26.14 2.52 14.97
CA GLU A 199 -26.53 1.29 15.69
C GLU A 199 -27.34 0.28 14.84
N LEU A 200 -27.99 0.73 13.76
CA LEU A 200 -28.96 -0.09 13.01
C LEU A 200 -28.50 -0.50 11.60
N GLY A 201 -27.43 0.11 11.09
CA GLY A 201 -27.05 -0.04 9.69
C GLY A 201 -27.98 0.74 8.76
N LEU A 202 -27.52 1.02 7.54
CA LEU A 202 -28.34 1.65 6.52
C LEU A 202 -28.99 0.56 5.67
N ALA A 203 -30.32 0.56 5.54
CA ALA A 203 -31.05 -0.38 4.70
C ALA A 203 -32.06 0.34 3.80
N MET A 204 -32.23 -0.16 2.58
CA MET A 204 -33.33 0.21 1.67
C MET A 204 -34.12 -1.04 1.33
N GLY A 205 -35.39 -1.10 1.75
CA GLY A 205 -36.19 -2.31 1.64
C GLY A 205 -35.56 -3.47 2.41
N ASN A 206 -35.37 -4.62 1.76
CA ASN A 206 -34.74 -5.81 2.35
C ASN A 206 -33.21 -5.84 2.19
N ILE A 207 -32.60 -4.78 1.66
CA ILE A 207 -31.17 -4.72 1.33
C ILE A 207 -30.44 -3.88 2.38
N LEU A 208 -29.48 -4.48 3.08
CA LEU A 208 -28.55 -3.77 3.96
C LEU A 208 -27.48 -3.08 3.11
N LEU A 209 -27.60 -1.76 2.98
CA LEU A 209 -26.68 -0.91 2.24
C LEU A 209 -25.39 -0.63 3.00
N ALA A 210 -25.39 -0.48 4.33
CA ALA A 210 -24.15 -0.35 5.10
C ALA A 210 -24.29 -0.96 6.49
N ASN A 211 -23.29 -1.74 6.92
CA ASN A 211 -23.26 -2.33 8.25
C ASN A 211 -23.02 -1.24 9.34
N PRO A 212 -23.67 -1.32 10.51
CA PRO A 212 -23.46 -0.43 11.65
C PRO A 212 -21.97 -0.18 11.99
N ALA A 213 -21.13 -1.22 11.90
CA ALA A 213 -19.70 -1.12 12.17
C ALA A 213 -18.92 -0.29 11.13
N HIS A 214 -19.39 -0.22 9.87
CA HIS A 214 -18.81 0.64 8.84
C HIS A 214 -19.16 2.10 9.09
N ILE A 215 -20.41 2.38 9.44
CA ILE A 215 -20.93 3.72 9.74
C ILE A 215 -20.25 4.29 11.00
N ALA A 216 -20.23 3.51 12.08
CA ALA A 216 -19.60 3.93 13.35
C ALA A 216 -18.09 4.19 13.21
N ARG A 217 -17.38 3.41 12.39
CA ARG A 217 -15.94 3.64 12.13
C ARG A 217 -15.69 4.92 11.34
N SER A 218 -16.54 5.23 10.36
CA SER A 218 -16.44 6.46 9.57
C SER A 218 -16.78 7.71 10.40
N ILE A 219 -17.73 7.60 11.34
CA ILE A 219 -18.13 8.70 12.24
C ILE A 219 -17.11 8.96 13.37
N ASN A 220 -16.54 7.90 13.96
CA ASN A 220 -15.71 8.01 15.18
C ASN A 220 -14.22 8.31 14.93
N ARG A 221 -13.79 8.59 13.68
CA ARG A 221 -12.39 8.94 13.39
C ARG A 221 -12.16 10.44 13.47
N PRO A 222 -10.95 10.90 13.84
CA PRO A 222 -10.60 12.31 13.76
C PRO A 222 -10.84 12.80 12.34
N LEU A 223 -11.79 13.71 12.19
CA LEU A 223 -11.87 14.62 11.07
C LEU A 223 -10.65 15.56 11.22
N GLY A 224 -10.04 15.99 10.12
CA GLY A 224 -8.87 16.89 10.17
C GLY A 224 -9.11 18.09 11.09
N PRO A 225 -8.06 18.78 11.57
CA PRO A 225 -8.15 19.63 12.75
C PRO A 225 -9.19 20.75 12.69
N ARG A 226 -9.66 21.16 11.51
CA ARG A 226 -10.83 22.04 11.35
C ARG A 226 -11.53 21.78 10.02
N LEU A 227 -12.57 20.96 10.02
CA LEU A 227 -13.84 21.11 9.27
C LEU A 227 -14.69 19.84 9.50
N LYS A 228 -15.90 20.04 10.04
CA LYS A 228 -16.91 18.99 10.23
C LYS A 228 -17.56 18.71 8.88
N GLU A 229 -16.91 17.90 8.05
CA GLU A 229 -17.46 17.50 6.75
C GLU A 229 -18.54 16.41 6.92
N PRO A 230 -19.67 16.48 6.20
CA PRO A 230 -20.68 15.44 6.21
C PRO A 230 -20.11 14.13 5.67
N LEU A 231 -20.42 13.00 6.30
CA LEU A 231 -20.17 11.69 5.69
C LEU A 231 -21.11 11.53 4.48
N LEU A 232 -20.54 11.47 3.29
CA LEU A 232 -21.28 11.33 2.04
C LEU A 232 -21.63 9.86 1.77
N MET A 233 -22.85 9.60 1.31
CA MET A 233 -23.26 8.30 0.77
C MET A 233 -23.43 8.40 -0.73
N VAL A 234 -22.70 7.57 -1.48
CA VAL A 234 -22.63 7.62 -2.94
C VAL A 234 -22.94 6.25 -3.52
N VAL A 235 -23.81 6.20 -4.53
CA VAL A 235 -24.07 5.01 -5.36
C VAL A 235 -23.66 5.34 -6.79
N GLY A 236 -22.67 4.63 -7.32
CA GLY A 236 -22.03 5.03 -8.58
C GLY A 236 -21.40 6.43 -8.45
N ASP A 237 -21.92 7.40 -9.21
CA ASP A 237 -21.50 8.81 -9.17
C ASP A 237 -22.50 9.73 -8.44
N ASP A 238 -23.63 9.18 -7.98
CA ASP A 238 -24.75 9.96 -7.44
C ASP A 238 -24.71 9.98 -5.91
N VAL A 239 -24.89 11.18 -5.34
CA VAL A 239 -25.01 11.37 -3.90
C VAL A 239 -26.43 11.07 -3.48
N ILE A 240 -26.61 10.12 -2.57
CA ILE A 240 -27.94 9.67 -2.15
C ILE A 240 -28.31 10.12 -0.74
N SER A 241 -27.33 10.47 0.11
CA SER A 241 -27.58 10.92 1.48
C SER A 241 -26.34 11.57 2.12
N ARG A 242 -26.55 12.37 3.17
CA ARG A 242 -25.53 13.03 4.00
C ARG A 242 -25.74 12.72 5.48
N ILE A 243 -24.66 12.50 6.22
CA ILE A 243 -24.70 12.45 7.69
C ILE A 243 -23.79 13.56 8.24
N ASP A 244 -24.39 14.64 8.73
CA ASP A 244 -23.69 15.69 9.47
C ASP A 244 -23.52 15.27 10.94
N PRO A 245 -22.29 15.26 11.48
CA PRO A 245 -22.06 14.87 12.87
C PRO A 245 -22.59 15.90 13.88
N GLU A 246 -22.79 17.16 13.49
CA GLU A 246 -23.41 18.20 14.32
C GLU A 246 -24.29 19.13 13.48
N ALA A 247 -25.60 18.94 13.57
CA ALA A 247 -26.57 19.89 13.02
C ALA A 247 -26.62 21.15 13.92
N ASP A 248 -25.72 22.11 13.69
CA ASP A 248 -25.83 23.45 14.29
C ASP A 248 -25.96 24.51 13.18
N ALA A 249 -27.12 25.13 13.12
CA ALA A 249 -27.60 25.99 12.03
C ALA A 249 -26.96 27.40 12.02
N SER A 250 -25.73 27.55 12.50
CA SER A 250 -25.16 28.86 12.86
C SER A 250 -23.81 29.19 12.23
N ARG A 251 -23.31 28.42 11.25
CA ARG A 251 -22.04 28.75 10.57
C ARG A 251 -22.28 29.19 9.13
N GLU A 252 -22.37 30.51 8.94
CA GLU A 252 -22.17 31.13 7.63
C GLU A 252 -20.71 30.88 7.19
N ASP A 253 -20.54 30.33 5.98
CA ASP A 253 -19.27 29.91 5.35
C ASP A 253 -18.14 30.96 5.41
N ALA A 254 -18.47 32.24 5.57
CA ALA A 254 -17.53 33.34 5.62
C ALA A 254 -16.62 33.31 6.87
N ALA A 255 -17.16 32.97 8.05
CA ALA A 255 -16.42 33.05 9.31
C ALA A 255 -15.37 31.93 9.47
N ALA A 256 -15.64 30.76 8.89
CA ALA A 256 -14.69 29.65 8.86
C ALA A 256 -13.45 30.00 8.01
N THR A 257 -13.67 30.66 6.87
CA THR A 257 -12.63 31.03 5.89
C THR A 257 -11.60 31.99 6.48
N THR A 258 -12.02 32.99 7.25
CA THR A 258 -11.12 34.01 7.85
C THR A 258 -10.25 33.43 8.96
N SER A 259 -10.79 32.53 9.79
CA SER A 259 -10.03 31.92 10.90
C SER A 259 -8.91 31.00 10.40
N THR A 260 -9.12 30.35 9.25
CA THR A 260 -8.15 29.46 8.60
C THR A 260 -7.00 30.24 7.99
N GLN A 261 -7.26 31.41 7.38
CA GLN A 261 -6.22 32.27 6.83
C GLN A 261 -5.25 32.80 7.90
N VAL A 262 -5.76 33.12 9.10
CA VAL A 262 -4.94 33.61 10.23
C VAL A 262 -3.99 32.52 10.77
N GLN A 263 -4.42 31.25 10.79
CA GLN A 263 -3.60 30.17 11.31
C GLN A 263 -2.55 29.65 10.32
N ILE A 264 -2.86 29.68 9.02
CA ILE A 264 -1.87 29.44 7.96
C ILE A 264 -0.76 30.50 8.03
N ALA A 265 -1.12 31.77 8.29
CA ALA A 265 -0.15 32.85 8.47
C ALA A 265 0.77 32.64 9.69
N ASN A 266 0.29 31.96 10.75
CA ASN A 266 1.03 31.76 11.99
C ASN A 266 1.85 30.45 12.04
N LYS A 267 1.81 29.58 11.01
CA LYS A 267 2.54 28.29 10.95
C LYS A 267 2.30 27.35 12.14
N GLU A 268 1.09 27.33 12.69
CA GLU A 268 0.74 26.57 13.90
C GLU A 268 0.30 25.11 13.64
N LEU A 269 0.52 24.54 12.45
CA LEU A 269 0.00 23.21 12.02
C LEU A 269 1.12 22.23 11.58
N ARG A 270 0.94 20.91 11.79
CA ARG A 270 1.87 19.87 11.31
C ARG A 270 1.54 19.46 9.87
N ALA A 271 2.48 18.84 9.15
CA ALA A 271 2.34 18.49 7.73
C ALA A 271 1.17 17.54 7.36
N TRP A 272 0.57 16.82 8.32
CA TRP A 272 -0.64 15.99 8.10
C TRP A 272 -1.95 16.74 8.39
N ASP A 273 -1.86 17.94 8.95
CA ASP A 273 -2.98 18.80 9.34
C ASP A 273 -3.38 19.78 8.23
N GLU A 274 -2.76 19.67 7.05
CA GLU A 274 -3.05 20.50 5.88
C GLU A 274 -4.39 20.08 5.23
N VAL A 275 -5.47 20.63 5.80
CA VAL A 275 -6.80 20.95 5.23
C VAL A 275 -7.50 19.81 4.48
N SER A 276 -8.58 19.24 5.02
CA SER A 276 -9.50 18.35 4.29
C SER A 276 -10.19 19.08 3.11
N TRP A 277 -10.70 18.35 2.12
CA TRP A 277 -11.31 18.93 0.92
C TRP A 277 -12.68 19.56 1.24
N ILE A 278 -12.87 20.85 0.96
CA ILE A 278 -14.21 21.47 1.06
C ILE A 278 -15.10 20.81 0.00
N THR A 279 -16.28 20.33 0.39
CA THR A 279 -17.25 19.69 -0.53
C THR A 279 -18.46 20.58 -0.76
N ARG A 280 -19.05 20.53 -1.97
CA ARG A 280 -20.36 21.12 -2.29
C ARG A 280 -21.15 20.16 -3.16
N GLU A 281 -22.47 20.24 -3.11
CA GLU A 281 -23.32 19.49 -4.04
C GLU A 281 -23.68 20.36 -5.24
N THR A 282 -23.60 19.77 -6.43
CA THR A 282 -24.07 20.39 -7.68
C THR A 282 -25.04 19.48 -8.40
N LEU A 283 -25.97 20.08 -9.13
CA LEU A 283 -26.92 19.37 -9.99
C LEU A 283 -26.35 19.34 -11.41
N ALA A 284 -26.00 18.14 -11.89
CA ALA A 284 -25.50 17.96 -13.26
C ALA A 284 -26.22 16.81 -13.95
N GLY A 285 -26.89 17.11 -15.07
CA GLY A 285 -27.65 16.11 -15.84
C GLY A 285 -28.84 15.49 -15.08
N GLY A 286 -29.45 16.23 -14.15
CA GLY A 286 -30.57 15.75 -13.33
C GLY A 286 -30.18 14.86 -12.14
N LYS A 287 -28.89 14.74 -11.85
CA LYS A 287 -28.34 13.95 -10.73
C LYS A 287 -27.57 14.85 -9.75
N SER A 288 -27.71 14.55 -8.46
CA SER A 288 -26.94 15.19 -7.39
C SER A 288 -25.50 14.65 -7.38
N ARG A 289 -24.53 15.53 -7.61
CA ARG A 289 -23.10 15.22 -7.61
C ARG A 289 -22.40 15.99 -6.50
N VAL A 290 -21.27 15.47 -6.01
CA VAL A 290 -20.37 16.25 -5.15
C VAL A 290 -19.26 16.83 -5.99
N GLU A 291 -18.99 18.11 -5.77
CA GLU A 291 -17.74 18.76 -6.13
C GLU A 291 -16.88 19.00 -4.90
N VAL A 292 -15.59 19.07 -5.13
CA VAL A 292 -14.53 19.20 -4.14
C VAL A 292 -13.66 20.39 -4.50
N HIS A 293 -13.26 21.17 -3.50
CA HIS A 293 -12.36 22.30 -3.68
C HIS A 293 -10.94 21.87 -3.32
N ASP A 294 -10.05 21.86 -4.31
CA ASP A 294 -8.64 21.44 -4.16
C ASP A 294 -7.72 22.54 -3.57
N GLY A 295 -8.29 23.71 -3.28
CA GLY A 295 -7.59 24.92 -2.85
C GLY A 295 -7.56 26.02 -3.91
N LEU A 296 -7.89 25.71 -5.17
CA LEU A 296 -7.95 26.68 -6.27
C LEU A 296 -9.29 26.66 -7.03
N VAL A 297 -9.84 25.47 -7.32
CA VAL A 297 -11.06 25.32 -8.12
C VAL A 297 -11.97 24.20 -7.60
N TRP A 298 -13.25 24.29 -7.93
CA TRP A 298 -14.22 23.22 -7.70
C TRP A 298 -14.15 22.17 -8.82
N ARG A 299 -14.02 20.90 -8.45
CA ARG A 299 -13.95 19.75 -9.38
C ARG A 299 -14.95 18.68 -8.99
N ALA A 300 -15.45 17.87 -9.92
CA ALA A 300 -16.29 16.74 -9.56
C ALA A 300 -15.51 15.73 -8.70
N LEU A 301 -16.10 15.24 -7.61
CA LEU A 301 -15.55 14.15 -6.79
C LEU A 301 -15.34 12.88 -7.64
N PHE A 302 -16.23 12.67 -8.62
CA PHE A 302 -16.19 11.62 -9.64
C PHE A 302 -16.43 12.22 -11.04
N PRO A 303 -15.39 12.52 -11.82
CA PRO A 303 -15.53 13.09 -13.16
C PRO A 303 -15.93 12.00 -14.19
N ILE A 304 -16.64 12.41 -15.25
CA ILE A 304 -17.20 11.54 -16.30
C ILE A 304 -16.12 11.10 -17.32
N THR A 305 -15.10 11.92 -17.51
CA THR A 305 -13.85 11.64 -18.22
C THR A 305 -12.69 11.93 -17.26
N ASP A 306 -11.60 11.19 -17.36
CA ASP A 306 -10.49 11.19 -16.39
C ASP A 306 -9.58 12.46 -16.50
N ASP A 307 -10.21 13.63 -16.72
CA ASP A 307 -9.55 14.90 -17.00
C ASP A 307 -9.23 15.69 -15.71
N PHE A 308 -8.66 15.02 -14.70
CA PHE A 308 -7.96 15.72 -13.62
C PHE A 308 -6.65 16.28 -14.17
N THR A 309 -6.72 17.41 -14.86
CA THR A 309 -5.52 18.13 -15.29
C THR A 309 -5.00 19.01 -14.16
N ASP A 310 -3.73 18.75 -13.84
CA ASP A 310 -2.83 19.43 -12.92
C ASP A 310 -2.83 20.96 -13.01
N THR A 311 -2.61 21.60 -11.86
CA THR A 311 -1.79 22.83 -11.66
C THR A 311 -1.93 23.39 -10.22
N ALA A 312 -1.80 22.56 -9.17
CA ALA A 312 -1.76 23.04 -7.78
C ALA A 312 -0.84 22.19 -6.88
N PRO A 313 -0.14 22.78 -5.90
CA PRO A 313 1.11 22.26 -5.33
C PRO A 313 0.96 21.03 -4.43
N GLN A 314 2.12 20.37 -4.25
CA GLN A 314 2.38 19.24 -3.35
C GLN A 314 1.74 19.46 -1.96
N ALA A 315 0.84 18.55 -1.58
CA ALA A 315 0.48 18.32 -0.19
C ALA A 315 -0.04 16.88 -0.01
N THR A 316 0.62 16.13 0.86
CA THR A 316 0.12 14.90 1.50
C THR A 316 -0.88 15.29 2.59
N GLY A 317 -2.14 14.85 2.53
CA GLY A 317 -2.99 14.85 3.75
C GLY A 317 -4.49 15.08 3.59
N SER A 318 -4.97 15.75 2.54
CA SER A 318 -6.41 16.03 2.42
C SER A 318 -7.20 14.81 1.92
N THR A 319 -8.27 14.41 2.62
CA THR A 319 -9.13 13.27 2.24
C THR A 319 -10.61 13.62 2.28
N VAL A 320 -11.40 13.24 1.25
CA VAL A 320 -12.87 13.17 1.34
C VAL A 320 -13.24 11.75 1.72
N ARG A 321 -13.93 11.56 2.83
CA ARG A 321 -14.40 10.24 3.28
C ARG A 321 -15.86 10.04 2.90
N PHE A 322 -16.18 8.85 2.38
CA PHE A 322 -17.53 8.53 1.94
C PHE A 322 -17.82 7.03 2.01
N LEU A 323 -19.10 6.70 2.04
CA LEU A 323 -19.61 5.34 1.87
C LEU A 323 -19.96 5.14 0.41
N SER A 324 -19.39 4.11 -0.24
CA SER A 324 -19.63 3.82 -1.66
C SER A 324 -19.71 2.34 -1.96
N ASP A 325 -20.52 2.00 -2.96
CA ASP A 325 -20.62 0.68 -3.57
C ASP A 325 -19.48 0.38 -4.57
N ARG A 326 -18.56 1.32 -4.81
CA ARG A 326 -17.46 1.15 -5.77
C ARG A 326 -16.61 -0.09 -5.54
N THR A 327 -16.39 -0.46 -4.28
CA THR A 327 -15.72 -1.73 -4.02
C THR A 327 -16.68 -2.89 -4.26
N SER A 328 -17.92 -2.86 -3.78
CA SER A 328 -18.86 -3.99 -3.83
C SER A 328 -19.56 -4.23 -5.17
N GLY A 329 -19.39 -3.31 -6.13
CA GLY A 329 -20.06 -3.30 -7.43
C GLY A 329 -21.34 -2.46 -7.38
N VAL A 330 -21.81 -1.99 -8.55
CA VAL A 330 -22.99 -1.12 -8.66
C VAL A 330 -24.20 -1.77 -7.97
N GLY A 331 -24.78 -1.09 -6.98
CA GLY A 331 -25.91 -1.58 -6.17
C GLY A 331 -25.53 -2.54 -5.04
N GLY A 332 -24.23 -2.73 -4.77
CA GLY A 332 -23.71 -3.53 -3.66
C GLY A 332 -23.70 -2.78 -2.31
N ALA A 333 -23.22 -3.45 -1.26
CA ALA A 333 -23.08 -2.84 0.06
C ALA A 333 -22.09 -1.66 0.04
N LEU A 334 -22.51 -0.50 0.53
CA LEU A 334 -21.67 0.67 0.76
C LEU A 334 -20.60 0.35 1.80
N THR A 335 -19.35 0.63 1.45
CA THR A 335 -18.19 0.44 2.33
C THR A 335 -17.42 1.75 2.48
N PRO A 336 -16.68 1.93 3.59
CA PRO A 336 -15.88 3.12 3.83
C PRO A 336 -14.78 3.30 2.79
N HIS A 337 -14.68 4.50 2.22
CA HIS A 337 -13.61 4.93 1.30
C HIS A 337 -13.10 6.32 1.66
N ALA A 338 -11.86 6.59 1.25
CA ALA A 338 -11.28 7.92 1.21
C ALA A 338 -10.82 8.25 -0.22
N LYS A 339 -11.08 9.47 -0.69
CA LYS A 339 -10.44 10.05 -1.88
C LYS A 339 -9.38 11.05 -1.42
N LEU A 340 -8.13 10.84 -1.81
CA LEU A 340 -7.02 11.73 -1.48
C LEU A 340 -6.97 12.94 -2.42
N LYS A 341 -6.25 14.02 -2.01
CA LYS A 341 -5.99 15.19 -2.87
C LYS A 341 -5.33 14.85 -4.22
N THR A 342 -4.53 13.79 -4.21
CA THR A 342 -3.85 13.19 -5.37
C THR A 342 -4.80 12.48 -6.34
N GLY A 343 -6.11 12.40 -6.05
CA GLY A 343 -7.09 11.69 -6.87
C GLY A 343 -7.16 10.18 -6.57
N GLU A 344 -6.42 9.68 -5.58
CA GLU A 344 -6.43 8.25 -5.24
C GLU A 344 -7.71 7.86 -4.50
N LEU A 345 -8.35 6.75 -4.91
CA LEU A 345 -9.46 6.16 -4.18
C LEU A 345 -8.99 4.97 -3.33
N ILE A 346 -9.22 5.05 -2.02
CA ILE A 346 -8.73 4.06 -1.06
C ILE A 346 -9.92 3.47 -0.29
N ALA A 347 -10.01 2.15 -0.26
CA ALA A 347 -10.96 1.46 0.62
C ALA A 347 -10.45 1.47 2.07
N GLU A 348 -11.31 1.87 3.01
CA GLU A 348 -11.00 1.93 4.44
C GLU A 348 -11.50 0.72 5.25
N ALA A 349 -12.32 -0.15 4.64
CA ALA A 349 -12.63 -1.48 5.19
C ALA A 349 -11.38 -2.39 5.14
N PRO A 350 -11.28 -3.44 5.99
CA PRO A 350 -10.25 -4.45 5.80
C PRO A 350 -10.50 -5.17 4.47
N VAL A 351 -9.69 -4.86 3.46
CA VAL A 351 -9.78 -5.45 2.12
C VAL A 351 -8.54 -6.32 1.90
N LEU A 352 -8.76 -7.53 1.41
CA LEU A 352 -7.73 -8.41 0.89
C LEU A 352 -7.68 -8.29 -0.64
N TRP A 353 -6.60 -7.73 -1.15
CA TRP A 353 -6.29 -7.68 -2.57
C TRP A 353 -5.41 -8.88 -2.93
N HIS A 354 -5.96 -9.80 -3.70
CA HIS A 354 -5.23 -10.99 -4.12
C HIS A 354 -4.52 -10.75 -5.43
N ARG A 355 -3.21 -10.53 -5.33
CA ARG A 355 -2.27 -10.37 -6.43
C ARG A 355 -1.78 -11.75 -6.87
N GLN A 356 -2.06 -12.11 -8.12
CA GLN A 356 -1.68 -13.41 -8.66
C GLN A 356 -0.66 -13.29 -9.80
N GLY A 357 0.28 -14.22 -9.86
CA GLY A 357 1.23 -14.37 -10.96
C GLY A 357 1.05 -15.69 -11.70
N THR A 358 1.35 -15.67 -13.00
CA THR A 358 1.39 -16.86 -13.82
C THR A 358 2.43 -16.75 -14.92
N GLY A 359 2.78 -17.89 -15.48
CA GLY A 359 3.79 -18.00 -16.51
C GLY A 359 4.68 -19.21 -16.29
N GLN A 360 5.92 -19.09 -16.75
CA GLN A 360 6.89 -20.18 -16.73
C GLN A 360 7.98 -19.96 -15.68
N SER A 361 9.22 -20.40 -15.94
CA SER A 361 10.31 -20.39 -14.96
C SER A 361 10.62 -18.99 -14.42
N LEU A 362 10.54 -17.94 -15.24
CA LEU A 362 10.71 -16.56 -14.77
C LEU A 362 9.50 -16.02 -13.97
N SER A 363 8.35 -16.68 -13.97
CA SER A 363 7.29 -16.36 -13.01
C SER A 363 7.57 -16.99 -11.63
N LEU A 364 8.32 -18.09 -11.59
CA LEU A 364 8.62 -18.83 -10.36
C LEU A 364 9.80 -18.25 -9.56
N GLY A 365 10.51 -17.27 -10.10
CA GLY A 365 11.65 -16.64 -9.46
C GLY A 365 13.00 -17.26 -9.81
N SER A 366 14.09 -16.56 -9.50
CA SER A 366 15.46 -17.09 -9.66
C SER A 366 16.13 -17.36 -8.32
N ARG A 367 17.02 -18.37 -8.34
CA ARG A 367 18.02 -18.64 -7.31
C ARG A 367 18.91 -17.40 -7.12
N GLY A 368 19.24 -17.14 -5.86
CA GLY A 368 19.83 -15.89 -5.40
C GLY A 368 21.25 -15.60 -5.89
N PHE A 369 21.79 -14.48 -5.42
CA PHE A 369 23.19 -14.07 -5.64
C PHE A 369 24.05 -14.43 -4.42
N VAL A 370 25.37 -14.51 -4.63
CA VAL A 370 26.39 -14.48 -3.59
C VAL A 370 26.96 -13.06 -3.57
N ILE A 371 27.03 -12.40 -2.41
CA ILE A 371 27.75 -11.12 -2.33
C ILE A 371 29.25 -11.40 -2.46
N GLY A 372 29.86 -10.87 -3.53
CA GLY A 372 31.31 -10.90 -3.70
C GLY A 372 32.02 -10.02 -2.68
N ALA A 373 33.34 -10.16 -2.57
CA ALA A 373 34.18 -9.30 -1.73
C ALA A 373 34.10 -7.81 -2.09
N ASP A 374 33.56 -7.49 -3.28
CA ASP A 374 33.28 -6.14 -3.78
C ASP A 374 31.90 -5.61 -3.35
N GLY A 375 31.14 -6.36 -2.55
CA GLY A 375 29.78 -5.99 -2.14
C GLY A 375 28.74 -6.21 -3.24
N MET A 376 29.11 -6.74 -4.41
CA MET A 376 28.21 -6.88 -5.54
C MET A 376 27.63 -8.29 -5.66
N PRO A 377 26.39 -8.45 -6.15
CA PRO A 377 25.82 -9.74 -6.51
C PRO A 377 26.69 -10.47 -7.56
N ARG A 378 27.19 -11.66 -7.20
CA ARG A 378 27.93 -12.60 -8.04
C ARG A 378 27.20 -13.93 -8.12
N PHE A 379 27.42 -14.65 -9.21
CA PHE A 379 27.02 -16.03 -9.36
C PHE A 379 28.27 -16.91 -9.41
N VAL A 380 28.19 -18.05 -8.73
CA VAL A 380 29.15 -19.15 -8.86
C VAL A 380 28.33 -20.38 -9.24
N GLU A 381 28.65 -20.99 -10.37
CA GLU A 381 27.96 -22.18 -10.87
C GLU A 381 27.98 -23.29 -9.81
N GLY A 382 26.82 -23.88 -9.52
CA GLY A 382 26.66 -24.90 -8.48
C GLY A 382 26.47 -24.35 -7.04
N VAL A 383 26.57 -23.04 -6.83
CA VAL A 383 26.33 -22.40 -5.51
C VAL A 383 24.96 -21.74 -5.49
N TYR A 384 24.11 -22.14 -4.56
CA TYR A 384 22.79 -21.56 -4.34
C TYR A 384 22.92 -20.24 -3.56
N GLY A 385 22.57 -19.11 -4.18
CA GLY A 385 22.59 -17.80 -3.51
C GLY A 385 21.31 -17.51 -2.71
N GLU A 386 21.35 -16.45 -1.90
CA GLU A 386 20.21 -16.05 -1.05
C GLU A 386 19.20 -15.15 -1.78
N VAL A 387 17.94 -15.22 -1.36
CA VAL A 387 16.86 -14.31 -1.78
C VAL A 387 16.83 -13.09 -0.86
N PHE A 388 16.41 -11.94 -1.40
CA PHE A 388 16.31 -10.71 -0.63
C PHE A 388 15.21 -10.82 0.44
N SER A 389 14.08 -11.44 0.08
CA SER A 389 12.88 -11.50 0.91
C SER A 389 12.75 -12.82 1.68
N LYS A 390 13.85 -13.33 2.26
CA LYS A 390 13.88 -14.61 3.01
C LYS A 390 13.15 -14.55 4.35
N THR A 391 13.08 -13.37 4.94
CA THR A 391 12.35 -13.12 6.19
C THR A 391 10.93 -12.67 5.89
N PRO A 392 9.98 -12.87 6.83
CA PRO A 392 8.67 -12.27 6.76
C PRO A 392 8.74 -10.79 6.43
N SER A 393 7.86 -10.35 5.52
CA SER A 393 7.70 -8.94 5.17
C SER A 393 7.66 -8.06 6.43
N PRO A 394 8.34 -6.90 6.43
CA PRO A 394 8.30 -5.97 7.55
C PRO A 394 6.88 -5.45 7.82
N PHE A 395 5.97 -5.57 6.84
CA PHE A 395 4.57 -5.17 6.96
C PHE A 395 3.66 -6.30 7.47
N LYS A 396 4.21 -7.48 7.78
CA LYS A 396 3.57 -8.60 8.48
C LYS A 396 2.17 -8.88 7.94
N ASN A 397 1.13 -8.58 8.72
CA ASN A 397 -0.26 -8.90 8.41
C ASN A 397 -0.85 -8.09 7.24
N ARG A 398 -0.07 -7.21 6.59
CA ARG A 398 -0.47 -6.48 5.38
C ARG A 398 0.15 -7.01 4.07
N CYS A 399 1.21 -7.81 4.17
CA CYS A 399 1.79 -8.54 3.05
C CYS A 399 1.67 -10.03 3.36
N LEU A 400 0.81 -10.74 2.65
CA LEU A 400 0.37 -12.09 2.98
C LEU A 400 0.72 -13.07 1.86
N ALA A 401 0.92 -14.32 2.28
CA ALA A 401 1.01 -15.52 1.47
C ALA A 401 -0.01 -16.55 1.99
N PHE A 402 -0.28 -17.60 1.22
CA PHE A 402 -0.97 -18.76 1.78
C PHE A 402 -0.04 -19.50 2.75
N LYS A 403 -0.59 -19.87 3.90
CA LYS A 403 0.16 -20.56 4.95
C LYS A 403 0.78 -21.85 4.42
N GLY A 404 2.11 -21.91 4.43
CA GLY A 404 2.89 -23.06 3.97
C GLY A 404 3.40 -22.98 2.53
N PHE A 405 3.02 -21.95 1.76
CA PHE A 405 3.28 -21.87 0.31
C PHE A 405 4.04 -20.61 -0.16
N GLY A 406 4.38 -19.68 0.74
CA GLY A 406 5.08 -18.45 0.34
C GLY A 406 4.39 -17.75 -0.85
N ALA A 407 5.16 -17.21 -1.78
CA ALA A 407 4.62 -16.67 -3.03
C ALA A 407 4.24 -17.77 -4.06
N ARG A 408 4.83 -18.98 -4.00
CA ARG A 408 4.68 -20.04 -5.03
C ARG A 408 3.57 -21.03 -4.65
N GLY A 409 2.32 -20.58 -4.74
CA GLY A 409 1.16 -21.46 -4.53
C GLY A 409 1.10 -22.71 -5.41
N TYR A 410 1.74 -22.70 -6.58
CA TYR A 410 1.98 -23.87 -7.44
C TYR A 410 3.18 -23.68 -8.38
N TYR A 411 4.03 -24.69 -8.46
CA TYR A 411 5.29 -24.68 -9.24
C TYR A 411 5.43 -25.87 -10.21
N GLY A 412 4.33 -26.57 -10.51
CA GLY A 412 4.32 -27.60 -11.57
C GLY A 412 4.58 -29.05 -11.14
N VAL A 413 4.60 -29.34 -9.83
CA VAL A 413 4.71 -30.70 -9.30
C VAL A 413 3.34 -31.23 -8.88
N GLY A 414 3.00 -32.43 -9.34
CA GLY A 414 1.72 -33.08 -9.05
C GLY A 414 0.56 -32.60 -9.92
N GLY A 415 -0.66 -32.95 -9.51
CA GLY A 415 -1.89 -32.44 -10.12
C GLY A 415 -2.23 -31.03 -9.64
N ALA A 416 -3.39 -30.51 -10.06
CA ALA A 416 -3.89 -29.25 -9.56
C ALA A 416 -4.05 -29.29 -8.03
N VAL A 417 -3.60 -28.23 -7.35
CA VAL A 417 -3.75 -28.13 -5.88
C VAL A 417 -5.20 -27.75 -5.57
N PRO A 418 -5.93 -28.52 -4.75
CA PRO A 418 -7.31 -28.21 -4.41
C PRO A 418 -7.40 -26.99 -3.51
N ALA A 419 -8.50 -26.23 -3.60
CA ALA A 419 -8.71 -25.03 -2.79
C ALA A 419 -8.62 -25.31 -1.27
N SER A 420 -9.03 -26.51 -0.83
CA SER A 420 -8.96 -26.93 0.58
C SER A 420 -7.55 -27.07 1.13
N ALA A 421 -6.51 -27.09 0.29
CA ALA A 421 -5.12 -27.11 0.74
C ALA A 421 -4.66 -25.75 1.29
N TYR A 422 -5.34 -24.66 0.91
CA TYR A 422 -5.03 -23.31 1.35
C TYR A 422 -5.88 -22.95 2.57
N THR A 423 -5.34 -23.17 3.76
CA THR A 423 -6.14 -23.15 5.00
C THR A 423 -6.09 -21.84 5.78
N ASP A 424 -5.10 -20.99 5.56
CA ASP A 424 -4.93 -19.72 6.27
C ASP A 424 -3.93 -18.80 5.55
N PHE A 425 -3.74 -17.59 6.07
CA PHE A 425 -2.72 -16.65 5.63
C PHE A 425 -1.54 -16.58 6.62
N GLU A 426 -0.38 -16.23 6.09
CA GLU A 426 0.80 -15.89 6.89
C GLU A 426 1.54 -14.70 6.26
N PRO A 427 2.42 -14.01 7.00
CA PRO A 427 3.27 -12.99 6.40
C PRO A 427 4.05 -13.50 5.19
N LEU A 428 4.02 -12.74 4.10
CA LEU A 428 4.73 -13.04 2.86
C LEU A 428 6.23 -13.13 3.13
N GLN A 429 6.83 -14.23 2.68
CA GLN A 429 8.27 -14.42 2.55
C GLN A 429 8.53 -15.36 1.39
N GLU A 430 9.71 -15.26 0.79
CA GLU A 430 10.17 -16.23 -0.20
C GLU A 430 10.63 -17.50 0.53
N ARG A 431 10.09 -18.65 0.13
CA ARG A 431 10.31 -19.93 0.79
C ARG A 431 11.01 -20.94 -0.11
N TYR A 432 11.70 -21.87 0.52
CA TYR A 432 12.22 -23.04 -0.18
C TYR A 432 11.07 -24.00 -0.47
N GLU A 433 10.71 -24.16 -1.74
CA GLU A 433 9.58 -24.98 -2.18
C GLU A 433 9.96 -25.75 -3.45
N GLY A 434 9.68 -27.06 -3.47
CA GLY A 434 9.99 -27.89 -4.64
C GLY A 434 11.47 -27.97 -4.99
N ASP A 435 12.33 -27.97 -3.97
CA ASP A 435 13.78 -27.89 -4.10
C ASP A 435 14.33 -26.58 -4.69
N VAL A 436 13.55 -25.50 -4.61
CA VAL A 436 13.93 -24.19 -5.12
C VAL A 436 13.59 -23.09 -4.11
N LEU A 437 14.61 -22.34 -3.69
CA LEU A 437 14.46 -21.00 -3.14
C LEU A 437 14.69 -20.00 -4.27
N GLY A 438 13.71 -19.14 -4.55
CA GLY A 438 13.85 -18.10 -5.56
C GLY A 438 13.06 -16.84 -5.23
N GLU A 439 13.63 -15.68 -5.57
CA GLU A 439 12.96 -14.39 -5.41
C GLU A 439 11.94 -14.21 -6.53
N THR A 440 10.70 -13.90 -6.18
CA THR A 440 9.64 -13.59 -7.15
C THR A 440 9.39 -12.09 -7.19
N ASN A 441 8.59 -11.61 -8.14
CA ASN A 441 8.16 -10.21 -8.18
C ASN A 441 7.15 -9.85 -7.08
N MET A 442 6.59 -10.84 -6.38
CA MET A 442 5.51 -10.62 -5.42
C MET A 442 5.97 -9.86 -4.18
N SER A 443 7.19 -10.15 -3.71
CA SER A 443 7.79 -9.51 -2.54
C SER A 443 8.04 -8.01 -2.76
N GLY A 444 8.69 -7.65 -3.87
CA GLY A 444 8.95 -6.27 -4.27
C GLY A 444 7.65 -5.49 -4.46
N PHE A 445 6.66 -6.11 -5.11
CA PHE A 445 5.33 -5.54 -5.28
C PHE A 445 4.62 -5.27 -3.94
N ALA A 446 4.44 -6.30 -3.12
CA ALA A 446 3.66 -6.21 -1.89
C ALA A 446 4.31 -5.27 -0.88
N ASN A 447 5.64 -5.32 -0.74
CA ASN A 447 6.38 -4.44 0.16
C ASN A 447 6.36 -2.99 -0.33
N GLY A 448 6.55 -2.76 -1.63
CA GLY A 448 6.47 -1.41 -2.21
C GLY A 448 5.07 -0.81 -2.04
N MET A 449 4.01 -1.57 -2.37
CA MET A 449 2.63 -1.11 -2.22
C MET A 449 2.30 -0.83 -0.75
N ASN A 450 2.74 -1.66 0.18
CA ASN A 450 2.49 -1.42 1.60
C ASN A 450 3.29 -0.24 2.15
N ARG A 451 4.51 0.04 1.68
CA ARG A 451 5.21 1.30 2.01
C ARG A 451 4.36 2.50 1.61
N TYR A 452 3.93 2.51 0.35
CA TYR A 452 3.10 3.56 -0.24
C TYR A 452 1.76 3.76 0.50
N LEU A 453 1.10 2.66 0.85
CA LEU A 453 -0.21 2.65 1.50
C LEU A 453 -0.13 2.89 3.02
N ASN A 454 0.96 2.52 3.68
CA ASN A 454 1.15 2.77 5.11
C ASN A 454 1.30 4.25 5.40
N GLU A 455 2.06 4.96 4.56
CA GLU A 455 2.15 6.43 4.59
C GLU A 455 0.75 7.06 4.47
N ARG A 456 -0.16 6.43 3.72
CA ARG A 456 -1.54 6.92 3.52
C ARG A 456 -2.55 6.39 4.55
N GLY A 457 -2.10 5.68 5.59
CA GLY A 457 -2.95 5.23 6.70
C GLY A 457 -4.01 4.17 6.34
N THR A 458 -3.81 3.42 5.25
CA THR A 458 -4.83 2.47 4.76
C THR A 458 -4.83 1.12 5.51
N GLY A 459 -5.94 0.38 5.39
CA GLY A 459 -6.11 -0.97 5.93
C GLY A 459 -6.02 -2.09 4.88
N ILE A 460 -5.56 -1.80 3.66
CA ILE A 460 -5.47 -2.77 2.57
C ILE A 460 -4.38 -3.80 2.89
N ARG A 461 -4.67 -5.06 2.57
CA ARG A 461 -3.74 -6.19 2.68
C ARG A 461 -3.56 -6.80 1.30
N TYR A 462 -2.33 -7.15 0.94
CA TYR A 462 -2.04 -7.89 -0.28
C TYR A 462 -1.81 -9.35 0.05
N LEU A 463 -2.58 -10.25 -0.55
CA LEU A 463 -2.23 -11.65 -0.65
C LEU A 463 -1.50 -11.85 -1.98
N CYS A 464 -0.32 -12.43 -1.94
CA CYS A 464 0.45 -12.75 -3.14
C CYS A 464 0.50 -14.25 -3.36
N SER A 465 0.25 -14.68 -4.60
CA SER A 465 0.40 -16.07 -5.00
C SER A 465 0.80 -16.20 -6.47
N ILE A 466 1.47 -17.29 -6.81
CA ILE A 466 1.90 -17.62 -8.18
C ILE A 466 1.46 -19.04 -8.50
N SER A 467 0.93 -19.22 -9.71
CA SER A 467 0.77 -20.52 -10.33
C SER A 467 1.47 -20.53 -11.68
N GLY A 468 2.61 -21.23 -11.74
CA GLY A 468 3.42 -21.34 -12.96
C GLY A 468 4.09 -22.69 -13.06
N VAL A 469 4.65 -22.98 -14.24
CA VAL A 469 5.39 -24.22 -14.51
C VAL A 469 6.61 -23.91 -15.35
N GLY A 470 7.79 -24.24 -14.83
CA GLY A 470 9.04 -24.05 -15.56
C GLY A 470 9.06 -24.73 -16.93
N GLY A 471 9.60 -24.06 -17.95
CA GLY A 471 9.81 -24.62 -19.29
C GLY A 471 8.54 -24.92 -20.09
N ARG A 472 7.41 -24.28 -19.77
CA ARG A 472 6.14 -24.51 -20.49
C ARG A 472 5.78 -23.31 -21.36
N ALA A 473 5.46 -23.61 -22.62
CA ALA A 473 4.71 -22.74 -23.50
C ALA A 473 3.28 -22.51 -22.96
N TYR A 474 2.58 -21.53 -23.54
CA TYR A 474 1.23 -21.11 -23.17
C TYR A 474 0.24 -22.28 -23.14
N SER A 475 0.35 -23.20 -24.11
CA SER A 475 -0.48 -24.40 -24.21
C SER A 475 -0.44 -25.29 -22.96
N GLY A 476 0.67 -25.27 -22.21
CA GLY A 476 0.84 -26.02 -20.95
C GLY A 476 0.38 -25.26 -19.69
N LEU A 477 -0.06 -24.01 -19.82
CA LEU A 477 -0.41 -23.13 -18.72
C LEU A 477 -1.84 -22.58 -18.79
N LYS A 478 -2.48 -22.65 -19.97
CA LYS A 478 -3.83 -22.11 -20.21
C LYS A 478 -4.94 -22.88 -19.51
N LYS A 479 -6.17 -22.41 -19.63
CA LYS A 479 -7.36 -23.07 -19.09
C LYS A 479 -7.47 -24.54 -19.52
N GLY A 480 -7.85 -25.39 -18.58
CA GLY A 480 -7.84 -26.85 -18.73
C GLY A 480 -6.55 -27.53 -18.24
N THR A 481 -5.53 -26.76 -17.84
CA THR A 481 -4.29 -27.29 -17.25
C THR A 481 -4.32 -27.26 -15.71
N ALA A 482 -3.40 -28.01 -15.09
CA ALA A 482 -3.25 -28.01 -13.63
C ALA A 482 -2.83 -26.64 -13.07
N ALA A 483 -2.01 -25.89 -13.81
CA ALA A 483 -1.59 -24.55 -13.44
C ALA A 483 -2.79 -23.60 -13.38
N PHE A 484 -3.55 -23.47 -14.47
CA PHE A 484 -4.73 -22.61 -14.48
C PHE A 484 -5.77 -23.04 -13.43
N THR A 485 -6.02 -24.35 -13.29
CA THR A 485 -6.94 -24.87 -12.28
C THR A 485 -6.51 -24.46 -10.87
N THR A 486 -5.22 -24.53 -10.57
CA THR A 486 -4.68 -24.12 -9.26
C THR A 486 -4.77 -22.60 -9.05
N LEU A 487 -4.50 -21.80 -10.09
CA LEU A 487 -4.69 -20.35 -10.07
C LEU A 487 -6.11 -19.96 -9.62
N VAL A 488 -7.13 -20.66 -10.15
CA VAL A 488 -8.54 -20.47 -9.79
C VAL A 488 -8.87 -21.00 -8.39
N ASN A 489 -8.29 -22.14 -8.00
CA ASN A 489 -8.47 -22.69 -6.66
C ASN A 489 -7.92 -21.77 -5.57
N MET A 490 -6.80 -21.10 -5.83
CA MET A 490 -6.26 -20.06 -4.94
C MET A 490 -7.24 -18.88 -4.81
N MET A 491 -7.87 -18.42 -5.90
CA MET A 491 -8.89 -17.37 -5.80
C MET A 491 -10.07 -17.79 -4.90
N THR A 492 -10.51 -19.03 -5.08
CA THR A 492 -11.63 -19.61 -4.31
C THR A 492 -11.29 -19.66 -2.82
N ALA A 493 -10.11 -20.18 -2.48
CA ALA A 493 -9.66 -20.27 -1.10
C ALA A 493 -9.47 -18.90 -0.45
N ALA A 494 -8.80 -17.96 -1.15
CA ALA A 494 -8.56 -16.62 -0.64
C ALA A 494 -9.86 -15.88 -0.33
N ARG A 495 -10.89 -16.02 -1.19
CA ARG A 495 -12.21 -15.43 -0.94
C ARG A 495 -12.85 -16.01 0.32
N GLN A 496 -12.86 -17.34 0.47
CA GLN A 496 -13.45 -18.01 1.63
C GLN A 496 -12.76 -17.58 2.93
N LEU A 497 -11.43 -17.55 2.95
CA LEU A 497 -10.63 -17.12 4.10
C LEU A 497 -10.80 -15.62 4.41
N ALA A 498 -10.85 -14.78 3.39
CA ALA A 498 -11.10 -13.35 3.59
C ALA A 498 -12.47 -13.12 4.25
N GLN A 499 -13.52 -13.79 3.75
CA GLN A 499 -14.87 -13.68 4.28
C GLN A 499 -14.98 -14.20 5.71
N SER A 500 -14.34 -15.33 6.04
CA SER A 500 -14.33 -15.87 7.41
C SER A 500 -13.61 -14.95 8.41
N GLN A 501 -12.66 -14.15 7.92
CA GLN A 501 -11.95 -13.12 8.71
C GLN A 501 -12.62 -11.73 8.65
N GLY A 502 -13.83 -11.62 8.07
CA GLY A 502 -14.57 -10.35 7.98
C GLY A 502 -13.96 -9.33 7.02
N MET A 503 -13.15 -9.78 6.06
CA MET A 503 -12.50 -8.94 5.05
C MET A 503 -13.27 -8.97 3.72
N LEU A 504 -13.21 -7.87 2.98
CA LEU A 504 -13.64 -7.83 1.58
C LEU A 504 -12.57 -8.45 0.69
N TYR A 505 -12.95 -9.34 -0.22
CA TYR A 505 -12.04 -9.95 -1.16
C TYR A 505 -12.06 -9.23 -2.51
N ARG A 506 -10.89 -8.90 -3.06
CA ARG A 506 -10.72 -8.38 -4.43
C ARG A 506 -9.65 -9.18 -5.15
N VAL A 507 -9.83 -9.32 -6.46
CA VAL A 507 -8.81 -9.86 -7.34
C VAL A 507 -8.04 -8.67 -7.92
N ALA A 508 -6.75 -8.62 -7.62
CA ALA A 508 -5.85 -7.62 -8.16
C ALA A 508 -5.35 -8.07 -9.56
N PRO A 509 -4.58 -7.23 -10.27
CA PRO A 509 -4.09 -7.55 -11.60
C PRO A 509 -3.30 -8.85 -11.66
N LEU A 510 -3.27 -9.49 -12.83
CA LEU A 510 -2.48 -10.69 -13.09
C LEU A 510 -1.05 -10.30 -13.53
N SER A 511 -0.02 -10.92 -12.96
CA SER A 511 1.34 -10.82 -13.49
C SER A 511 1.49 -11.93 -14.51
N ILE A 512 1.86 -11.61 -15.74
CA ILE A 512 2.20 -12.62 -16.73
C ILE A 512 3.68 -12.46 -17.06
N THR A 513 4.47 -13.46 -16.64
CA THR A 513 5.90 -13.53 -16.96
C THR A 513 6.16 -14.79 -17.78
N HIS A 514 6.19 -14.62 -19.10
CA HIS A 514 6.17 -15.73 -20.04
C HIS A 514 6.72 -15.33 -21.43
N GLY A 515 7.15 -16.34 -22.20
CA GLY A 515 7.51 -16.28 -23.61
C GLY A 515 8.77 -17.07 -23.96
N GLU A 516 9.57 -17.44 -22.96
CA GLU A 516 10.89 -18.03 -23.14
C GLU A 516 10.85 -19.48 -23.66
N SER A 517 9.72 -20.17 -23.51
CA SER A 517 9.50 -21.53 -24.01
C SER A 517 8.51 -21.59 -25.18
N GLU A 518 8.12 -20.44 -25.73
CA GLU A 518 7.30 -20.44 -26.94
C GLU A 518 8.08 -21.00 -28.14
N PRO A 519 7.45 -21.83 -28.98
CA PRO A 519 8.13 -22.41 -30.13
C PRO A 519 8.63 -21.34 -31.10
N ALA A 520 9.87 -21.51 -31.57
CA ALA A 520 10.39 -20.76 -32.71
C ALA A 520 9.43 -20.90 -33.90
N GLY A 521 9.10 -19.78 -34.54
CA GLY A 521 8.09 -19.71 -35.61
C GLY A 521 6.68 -19.30 -35.15
N THR A 522 6.44 -19.15 -33.84
CA THR A 522 5.25 -18.45 -33.34
C THR A 522 5.27 -17.01 -33.82
N SER A 523 4.17 -16.54 -34.41
CA SER A 523 4.09 -15.16 -34.89
C SER A 523 3.80 -14.18 -33.74
N GLN A 524 4.17 -12.90 -33.93
CA GLN A 524 3.83 -11.84 -32.99
C GLN A 524 2.32 -11.75 -32.74
N ALA A 525 1.50 -11.85 -33.79
CA ALA A 525 0.05 -11.81 -33.69
C ALA A 525 -0.50 -13.02 -32.92
N THR A 526 0.08 -14.21 -33.15
CA THR A 526 -0.30 -15.43 -32.42
C THR A 526 -0.01 -15.30 -30.93
N TYR A 527 1.19 -14.84 -30.57
CA TYR A 527 1.56 -14.69 -29.17
C TYR A 527 0.76 -13.59 -28.44
N ALA A 528 0.46 -12.48 -29.13
CA ALA A 528 -0.46 -11.46 -28.61
C ALA A 528 -1.87 -12.05 -28.38
N GLY A 529 -2.33 -12.93 -29.27
CA GLY A 529 -3.56 -13.70 -29.11
C GLY A 529 -3.55 -14.60 -27.88
N TYR A 530 -2.43 -15.30 -27.61
CA TYR A 530 -2.28 -16.13 -26.41
C TYR A 530 -2.38 -15.31 -25.12
N LEU A 531 -1.68 -14.17 -25.04
CA LEU A 531 -1.77 -13.27 -23.88
C LEU A 531 -3.19 -12.75 -23.67
N ARG A 532 -3.93 -12.45 -24.74
CA ARG A 532 -5.34 -12.07 -24.66
C ARG A 532 -6.23 -13.20 -24.16
N GLU A 533 -6.16 -14.39 -24.78
CA GLU A 533 -6.90 -15.59 -24.35
C GLU A 533 -6.65 -15.86 -22.86
N TRP A 534 -5.42 -15.70 -22.39
CA TRP A 534 -5.05 -15.88 -20.99
C TRP A 534 -5.75 -14.90 -20.04
N LEU A 535 -5.78 -13.60 -20.37
CA LEU A 535 -6.46 -12.61 -19.55
C LEU A 535 -7.98 -12.80 -19.59
N ASP A 536 -8.55 -13.10 -20.75
CA ASP A 536 -9.99 -13.35 -20.91
C ASP A 536 -10.43 -14.55 -20.07
N ASP A 537 -9.65 -15.64 -20.08
CA ASP A 537 -9.91 -16.82 -19.25
C ASP A 537 -9.81 -16.50 -17.76
N TYR A 538 -8.81 -15.71 -17.35
CA TYR A 538 -8.67 -15.27 -15.96
C TYR A 538 -9.85 -14.39 -15.51
N GLN A 539 -10.24 -13.41 -16.32
CA GLN A 539 -11.41 -12.56 -16.07
C GLN A 539 -12.71 -13.37 -16.02
N ALA A 540 -12.88 -14.35 -16.91
CA ALA A 540 -14.01 -15.27 -16.87
C ALA A 540 -14.06 -16.07 -15.57
N ALA A 541 -12.91 -16.50 -15.05
CA ALA A 541 -12.82 -17.18 -13.76
C ALA A 541 -13.18 -16.25 -12.58
N VAL A 542 -12.73 -14.98 -12.61
CA VAL A 542 -13.13 -13.96 -11.62
C VAL A 542 -14.64 -13.73 -11.65
N LYS A 543 -15.22 -13.59 -12.85
CA LYS A 543 -16.67 -13.39 -13.02
C LYS A 543 -17.48 -14.60 -12.54
N ALA A 544 -16.97 -15.81 -12.76
CA ALA A 544 -17.59 -17.05 -12.28
C ALA A 544 -17.49 -17.19 -10.76
N LEU A 545 -16.39 -16.71 -10.15
CA LEU A 545 -16.23 -16.67 -8.70
C LEU A 545 -17.24 -15.72 -8.05
N ASP A 546 -17.38 -14.51 -8.61
CA ASP A 546 -18.37 -13.52 -8.23
C ASP A 546 -18.47 -12.42 -9.29
N SER A 547 -19.66 -12.30 -9.88
CA SER A 547 -19.92 -11.36 -10.96
C SER A 547 -19.90 -9.90 -10.55
N THR A 548 -19.91 -9.59 -9.24
CA THR A 548 -19.82 -8.19 -8.75
C THR A 548 -18.38 -7.72 -8.58
N LEU A 549 -17.39 -8.61 -8.70
CA LEU A 549 -15.98 -8.22 -8.61
C LEU A 549 -15.55 -7.40 -9.85
N PRO A 550 -14.76 -6.33 -9.66
CA PRO A 550 -14.11 -5.64 -10.76
C PRO A 550 -13.24 -6.59 -11.58
N MET A 551 -13.25 -6.43 -12.91
CA MET A 551 -12.42 -7.25 -13.79
C MET A 551 -10.95 -6.83 -13.69
N PRO A 552 -10.02 -7.77 -13.41
CA PRO A 552 -8.60 -7.46 -13.33
C PRO A 552 -8.00 -7.22 -14.72
N TRP A 553 -6.91 -6.48 -14.78
CA TRP A 553 -6.05 -6.32 -15.96
C TRP A 553 -4.74 -7.12 -15.79
N ALA A 554 -3.80 -7.00 -16.73
CA ALA A 554 -2.53 -7.70 -16.72
C ALA A 554 -1.32 -6.76 -16.69
N TYR A 555 -0.31 -7.14 -15.89
CA TYR A 555 1.04 -6.63 -15.93
C TYR A 555 1.95 -7.58 -16.69
N LEU A 556 2.73 -7.00 -17.60
CA LEU A 556 3.76 -7.67 -18.38
C LEU A 556 5.12 -7.10 -17.97
N SER A 557 6.12 -7.97 -17.87
CA SER A 557 7.53 -7.55 -17.87
C SER A 557 8.17 -8.07 -19.14
N GLN A 558 8.85 -7.19 -19.89
CA GLN A 558 9.27 -7.52 -21.24
C GLN A 558 10.31 -8.64 -21.20
N MET A 559 9.93 -9.78 -21.76
CA MET A 559 10.86 -10.84 -22.05
C MET A 559 11.52 -10.46 -23.37
N ASN A 560 12.82 -10.17 -23.33
CA ASN A 560 13.55 -9.82 -24.53
C ASN A 560 14.91 -10.53 -24.64
N ARG A 561 15.03 -11.70 -24.01
CA ARG A 561 16.20 -12.58 -24.05
C ARG A 561 16.02 -13.66 -25.15
N GLY A 562 17.06 -14.43 -25.43
CA GLY A 562 17.01 -15.48 -26.47
C GLY A 562 17.42 -14.98 -27.86
N GLY A 563 17.35 -15.84 -28.87
CA GLY A 563 17.73 -15.51 -30.24
C GLY A 563 16.76 -14.55 -30.93
N ALA A 564 17.12 -14.12 -32.14
CA ALA A 564 16.26 -13.26 -32.97
C ALA A 564 14.90 -13.91 -33.33
N ASP A 565 14.85 -15.24 -33.30
CA ASP A 565 13.67 -16.07 -33.49
C ASP A 565 12.61 -15.91 -32.38
N LEU A 566 12.97 -15.35 -31.23
CA LEU A 566 12.05 -15.05 -30.11
C LEU A 566 11.64 -13.57 -30.02
N ASN A 567 12.08 -12.72 -30.94
CA ASN A 567 11.73 -11.29 -30.93
C ASN A 567 10.23 -11.02 -30.95
N PHE A 568 9.43 -11.96 -31.51
CA PHE A 568 7.98 -11.85 -31.53
C PHE A 568 7.36 -11.71 -30.13
N VAL A 569 8.01 -12.25 -29.09
CA VAL A 569 7.56 -12.15 -27.70
C VAL A 569 7.61 -10.69 -27.22
N SER A 570 8.79 -10.08 -27.28
CA SER A 570 9.00 -8.68 -26.87
C SER A 570 8.06 -7.73 -27.61
N LEU A 571 7.91 -7.96 -28.92
CA LEU A 571 7.13 -7.11 -29.81
C LEU A 571 5.62 -7.26 -29.55
N ALA A 572 5.14 -8.47 -29.28
CA ALA A 572 3.74 -8.71 -28.92
C ALA A 572 3.38 -8.10 -27.57
N GLN A 573 4.29 -8.16 -26.58
CA GLN A 573 4.10 -7.53 -25.28
C GLN A 573 4.00 -6.01 -25.40
N LEU A 574 4.85 -5.38 -26.22
CA LEU A 574 4.74 -3.96 -26.53
C LEU A 574 3.47 -3.64 -27.33
N GLN A 575 3.13 -4.44 -28.33
CA GLN A 575 1.91 -4.26 -29.12
C GLN A 575 0.67 -4.26 -28.23
N LEU A 576 0.54 -5.20 -27.30
CA LEU A 576 -0.60 -5.23 -26.39
C LEU A 576 -0.62 -4.03 -25.44
N HIS A 577 0.54 -3.59 -24.97
CA HIS A 577 0.62 -2.36 -24.20
C HIS A 577 0.14 -1.14 -24.99
N GLU A 578 0.45 -1.04 -26.28
CA GLU A 578 0.03 0.09 -27.11
C GLU A 578 -1.44 0.02 -27.53
N SER A 579 -1.91 -1.18 -27.88
CA SER A 579 -3.23 -1.39 -28.49
C SER A 579 -4.34 -1.72 -27.49
N ASP A 580 -3.99 -2.11 -26.26
CA ASP A 580 -4.98 -2.54 -25.27
C ASP A 580 -4.83 -1.89 -23.89
N PRO A 581 -5.89 -1.26 -23.33
CA PRO A 581 -5.83 -0.61 -22.03
C PRO A 581 -5.76 -1.58 -20.82
N GLN A 582 -5.97 -2.88 -21.02
CA GLN A 582 -5.88 -3.93 -20.01
C GLN A 582 -4.48 -4.56 -19.92
N PHE A 583 -3.53 -4.18 -20.79
CA PHE A 583 -2.15 -4.65 -20.70
C PHE A 583 -1.20 -3.50 -20.40
N VAL A 584 -0.40 -3.67 -19.34
CA VAL A 584 0.60 -2.70 -18.91
C VAL A 584 1.98 -3.36 -18.90
N LEU A 585 2.87 -2.88 -19.77
CA LEU A 585 4.26 -3.31 -19.81
C LEU A 585 5.05 -2.44 -18.82
N VAL A 586 5.58 -3.04 -17.74
CA VAL A 586 6.12 -2.26 -16.62
C VAL A 586 7.62 -1.99 -16.72
N ALA A 587 8.38 -2.93 -17.27
CA ALA A 587 9.83 -2.82 -17.42
C ALA A 587 10.37 -3.85 -18.41
N PRO A 588 11.45 -3.55 -19.15
CA PRO A 588 12.24 -4.56 -19.84
C PRO A 588 13.18 -5.30 -18.89
N LYS A 589 13.53 -6.55 -19.21
CA LYS A 589 14.44 -7.36 -18.38
C LYS A 589 15.89 -7.38 -18.85
N TYR A 590 16.22 -6.75 -19.98
CA TYR A 590 17.58 -6.78 -20.52
C TYR A 590 18.63 -6.05 -19.69
N THR A 591 18.17 -5.19 -18.79
CA THR A 591 18.99 -4.31 -17.96
C THR A 591 19.67 -5.07 -16.82
N TYR A 592 19.18 -6.27 -16.52
CA TYR A 592 19.63 -7.07 -15.39
C TYR A 592 20.74 -8.04 -15.76
N ARG A 593 21.43 -8.51 -14.72
CA ARG A 593 22.39 -9.60 -14.81
C ARG A 593 21.66 -10.95 -14.76
N TYR A 594 22.27 -11.95 -15.39
CA TYR A 594 21.70 -13.29 -15.55
C TYR A 594 22.67 -14.36 -15.02
N HIS A 595 22.11 -15.41 -14.42
CA HIS A 595 22.91 -16.56 -13.98
C HIS A 595 23.11 -17.59 -15.09
N ASP A 596 22.13 -17.72 -15.98
CA ASP A 596 22.19 -18.55 -17.17
C ASP A 596 21.69 -17.78 -18.40
N ALA A 597 21.34 -18.51 -19.46
CA ALA A 597 20.83 -17.90 -20.68
C ALA A 597 19.49 -17.15 -20.48
N TRP A 598 18.68 -17.51 -19.48
CA TRP A 598 17.26 -17.15 -19.40
C TRP A 598 16.87 -16.42 -18.11
N HIS A 599 17.48 -16.76 -16.99
CA HIS A 599 17.01 -16.36 -15.68
C HIS A 599 17.89 -15.25 -15.09
N PRO A 600 17.31 -14.06 -14.81
CA PRO A 600 18.05 -12.97 -14.20
C PRO A 600 18.35 -13.26 -12.71
N TYR A 601 19.16 -12.44 -12.05
CA TYR A 601 19.36 -12.54 -10.59
C TYR A 601 18.14 -12.07 -9.80
N ALA A 602 18.09 -12.40 -8.51
CA ALA A 602 17.01 -12.01 -7.58
C ALA A 602 16.68 -10.50 -7.61
N GLU A 603 17.68 -9.63 -7.80
CA GLU A 603 17.51 -8.20 -8.03
C GLU A 603 16.43 -7.87 -9.06
N ALA A 604 16.46 -8.57 -10.20
CA ALA A 604 15.55 -8.30 -11.30
C ALA A 604 14.10 -8.59 -10.92
N TYR A 605 13.86 -9.66 -10.18
CA TYR A 605 12.51 -10.05 -9.76
C TYR A 605 11.96 -9.04 -8.77
N PHE A 606 12.75 -8.68 -7.76
CA PHE A 606 12.34 -7.68 -6.76
C PHE A 606 12.02 -6.33 -7.41
N LYS A 607 12.94 -5.81 -8.25
CA LYS A 607 12.75 -4.53 -8.94
C LYS A 607 11.59 -4.58 -9.94
N VAL A 608 11.38 -5.68 -10.67
CA VAL A 608 10.18 -5.85 -11.53
C VAL A 608 8.91 -5.75 -10.69
N GLY A 609 8.89 -6.35 -9.49
CA GLY A 609 7.79 -6.16 -8.53
C GLY A 609 7.58 -4.71 -8.14
N GLU A 610 8.65 -3.94 -7.93
CA GLU A 610 8.56 -2.49 -7.65
C GLU A 610 8.09 -1.67 -8.86
N TYR A 611 8.41 -2.07 -10.09
CA TYR A 611 7.81 -1.46 -11.29
C TYR A 611 6.32 -1.78 -11.41
N GLU A 612 5.89 -3.00 -11.09
CA GLU A 612 4.46 -3.34 -11.01
C GLU A 612 3.75 -2.53 -9.92
N MET A 613 4.41 -2.32 -8.77
CA MET A 613 3.92 -1.44 -7.71
C MET A 613 3.73 -0.02 -8.23
N ARG A 614 4.73 0.55 -8.95
CA ARG A 614 4.60 1.87 -9.57
C ARG A 614 3.37 1.93 -10.46
N ALA A 615 3.17 0.93 -11.32
CA ALA A 615 2.02 0.86 -12.21
C ALA A 615 0.69 0.78 -11.43
N GLU A 616 0.64 -0.01 -10.35
CA GLU A 616 -0.54 -0.15 -9.49
C GLU A 616 -0.91 1.17 -8.81
N ARG A 617 0.05 1.97 -8.35
CA ARG A 617 -0.23 3.29 -7.73
C ARG A 617 -0.96 4.25 -8.67
N PHE A 618 -0.64 4.24 -9.97
CA PHE A 618 -1.39 5.04 -10.96
C PHE A 618 -2.75 4.43 -11.25
N ARG A 619 -2.85 3.11 -11.17
CA ARG A 619 -4.10 2.41 -11.40
C ARG A 619 -5.11 2.59 -10.29
N LEU A 620 -4.66 2.76 -9.04
CA LEU A 620 -5.49 3.27 -7.93
C LEU A 620 -6.09 4.67 -8.20
N ARG A 621 -5.57 5.41 -9.19
CA ARG A 621 -6.07 6.71 -9.65
C ARG A 621 -6.92 6.60 -10.93
N GLY A 622 -7.18 5.39 -11.43
CA GLY A 622 -7.84 5.17 -12.73
C GLY A 622 -6.90 5.22 -13.93
N GLN A 623 -5.65 5.62 -13.74
CA GLN A 623 -4.70 5.87 -14.82
C GLN A 623 -3.95 4.59 -15.24
N LYS A 624 -3.58 4.53 -16.52
CA LYS A 624 -2.67 3.51 -17.05
C LYS A 624 -1.25 4.08 -17.09
N LEU A 625 -0.30 3.41 -16.43
CA LEU A 625 1.11 3.72 -16.60
C LEU A 625 1.54 3.43 -18.05
N ASP A 626 2.13 4.39 -18.74
CA ASP A 626 2.85 4.17 -20.01
C ASP A 626 4.30 3.73 -19.73
N CYS A 627 4.86 2.87 -20.58
CA CYS A 627 6.28 2.53 -20.53
C CYS A 627 7.12 3.52 -21.35
N LEU A 628 8.44 3.55 -21.15
CA LEU A 628 9.32 4.30 -22.03
C LEU A 628 9.40 3.58 -23.38
N ARG A 629 8.77 4.16 -24.41
CA ARG A 629 8.63 3.59 -25.76
C ARG A 629 8.69 4.67 -26.84
N PRO A 630 9.01 4.31 -28.10
CA PRO A 630 8.94 5.26 -29.21
C PRO A 630 7.49 5.60 -29.55
N LEU A 631 7.21 6.89 -29.76
CA LEU A 631 5.95 7.40 -30.29
C LEU A 631 6.02 7.57 -31.82
N SER A 632 7.17 7.98 -32.34
CA SER A 632 7.40 8.14 -33.79
C SER A 632 8.86 7.89 -34.15
N VAL A 633 9.08 7.43 -35.38
CA VAL A 633 10.40 7.28 -36.01
C VAL A 633 10.31 7.91 -37.39
N THR A 634 10.93 9.07 -37.58
CA THR A 634 10.86 9.85 -38.82
C THR A 634 12.24 10.05 -39.42
N SER A 635 12.37 9.87 -40.73
CA SER A 635 13.60 10.11 -41.47
C SER A 635 13.47 11.34 -42.37
N THR A 636 14.51 12.18 -42.36
CA THR A 636 14.70 13.30 -43.28
C THR A 636 16.13 13.20 -43.83
N GLY A 637 16.26 12.71 -45.06
CA GLY A 637 17.56 12.39 -45.66
C GLY A 637 18.33 11.34 -44.84
N THR A 638 19.54 11.68 -44.40
CA THR A 638 20.43 10.79 -43.62
C THR A 638 20.21 10.89 -42.12
N THR A 639 19.15 11.57 -41.66
CA THR A 639 18.86 11.78 -40.25
C THR A 639 17.56 11.07 -39.89
N VAL A 640 17.59 10.27 -38.83
CA VAL A 640 16.39 9.66 -38.22
C VAL A 640 16.17 10.28 -36.85
N THR A 641 14.99 10.83 -36.61
CA THR A 641 14.57 11.37 -35.32
C THR A 641 13.51 10.45 -34.71
N VAL A 642 13.71 10.09 -33.44
CA VAL A 642 12.79 9.29 -32.65
C VAL A 642 12.23 10.16 -31.52
N SER A 643 10.92 10.21 -31.39
CA SER A 643 10.26 10.84 -30.24
C SER A 643 9.76 9.77 -29.26
N PHE A 644 9.89 10.00 -27.97
CA PHE A 644 9.58 9.02 -26.92
C PHE A 644 8.44 9.47 -26.02
N SER A 645 7.84 8.52 -25.29
CA SER A 645 6.70 8.71 -24.39
C SER A 645 7.03 9.44 -23.08
N ASN A 646 8.31 9.73 -22.78
CA ASN A 646 8.64 10.42 -21.54
C ASN A 646 8.21 11.88 -21.55
N THR A 647 7.82 12.36 -20.36
CA THR A 647 7.57 13.77 -20.09
C THR A 647 8.77 14.32 -19.32
N PRO A 648 9.68 15.09 -19.95
CA PRO A 648 10.92 15.55 -19.31
C PRO A 648 10.71 16.38 -18.04
N TYR A 649 9.55 17.03 -17.94
CA TYR A 649 9.14 17.88 -16.83
C TYR A 649 7.89 17.35 -16.12
N GLY A 650 7.60 16.06 -16.25
CA GLY A 650 6.51 15.42 -15.53
C GLY A 650 6.78 15.38 -14.02
N ASP A 651 5.74 15.05 -13.26
CA ASP A 651 5.75 15.05 -11.80
C ASP A 651 5.25 13.71 -11.22
N GLU A 652 4.95 13.65 -9.92
CA GLU A 652 4.45 12.45 -9.24
C GLU A 652 3.06 11.97 -9.71
N LEU A 653 2.33 12.80 -10.46
CA LEU A 653 1.00 12.47 -10.98
C LEU A 653 1.06 12.00 -12.43
N THR A 654 2.15 12.25 -13.14
CA THR A 654 2.35 11.80 -14.52
C THR A 654 2.39 10.26 -14.61
N PRO A 655 1.41 9.60 -15.26
CA PRO A 655 1.29 8.15 -15.34
C PRO A 655 2.17 7.58 -16.46
N GLY A 656 3.48 7.81 -16.36
CA GLY A 656 4.44 7.37 -17.37
C GLY A 656 5.88 7.74 -17.00
N PRO A 657 6.81 7.60 -17.96
CA PRO A 657 8.21 7.95 -17.76
C PRO A 657 8.37 9.46 -17.56
N VAL A 658 9.18 9.85 -16.59
CA VAL A 658 9.41 11.24 -16.20
C VAL A 658 10.89 11.54 -16.19
N GLY A 659 11.25 12.77 -16.56
CA GLY A 659 12.65 13.17 -16.66
C GLY A 659 13.21 12.99 -18.06
N LYS A 660 14.41 13.52 -18.26
CA LYS A 660 15.07 13.54 -19.57
C LYS A 660 15.59 12.16 -19.91
N LEU A 661 15.67 11.86 -21.20
CA LEU A 661 16.41 10.70 -21.67
C LEU A 661 17.89 10.81 -21.28
N GLN A 662 18.47 9.70 -20.86
CA GLN A 662 19.89 9.56 -20.57
C GLN A 662 20.44 8.25 -21.15
N VAL A 663 21.74 8.26 -21.47
CA VAL A 663 22.51 7.03 -21.63
C VAL A 663 22.88 6.56 -20.24
N ASN A 664 22.35 5.42 -19.81
CA ASN A 664 22.54 4.95 -18.46
C ASN A 664 23.98 4.45 -18.26
N PRO A 665 24.76 5.02 -17.32
CA PRO A 665 26.17 4.69 -17.16
C PRO A 665 26.41 3.26 -16.64
N LEU A 666 25.39 2.61 -16.10
CA LEU A 666 25.46 1.21 -15.65
C LEU A 666 25.38 0.21 -16.81
N ALA A 667 24.97 0.65 -18.01
CA ALA A 667 24.87 -0.18 -19.20
C ALA A 667 26.08 0.02 -20.11
N ALA A 668 26.91 -1.02 -20.26
CA ALA A 668 28.00 -1.00 -21.23
C ALA A 668 27.45 -0.97 -22.67
N ASP A 669 27.86 0.04 -23.45
CA ASP A 669 27.41 0.24 -24.83
C ASP A 669 27.75 -0.98 -25.70
N PRO A 670 26.75 -1.69 -26.24
CA PRO A 670 26.96 -2.83 -27.13
C PRO A 670 27.19 -2.43 -28.59
N GLY A 671 27.18 -1.13 -28.89
CA GLY A 671 27.13 -0.56 -30.23
C GLY A 671 25.88 0.30 -30.38
N HIS A 672 26.07 1.58 -30.71
CA HIS A 672 25.00 2.56 -30.93
C HIS A 672 23.93 2.56 -29.84
N TYR A 673 24.31 2.30 -28.57
CA TYR A 673 23.42 2.25 -27.41
C TYR A 673 22.27 1.23 -27.53
N GLY A 674 22.42 0.23 -28.39
CA GLY A 674 21.41 -0.81 -28.64
C GLY A 674 20.48 -0.56 -29.83
N PHE A 675 20.70 0.52 -30.60
CA PHE A 675 19.95 0.79 -31.83
C PHE A 675 20.53 0.04 -33.03
N ALA A 676 19.65 -0.48 -33.89
CA ALA A 676 20.02 -1.12 -35.15
C ALA A 676 18.97 -0.83 -36.24
N LEU A 677 19.39 -0.83 -37.50
CA LEU A 677 18.48 -0.72 -38.65
C LEU A 677 18.20 -2.11 -39.22
N THR A 678 16.99 -2.31 -39.76
CA THR A 678 16.72 -3.49 -40.60
C THR A 678 17.40 -3.40 -41.96
N ASP A 679 17.70 -2.18 -42.42
CA ASP A 679 18.53 -1.94 -43.61
C ASP A 679 20.00 -2.17 -43.26
N SER A 680 20.61 -3.22 -43.83
CA SER A 680 22.01 -3.56 -43.60
C SER A 680 22.99 -2.79 -44.50
N VAL A 681 22.49 -2.01 -45.47
CA VAL A 681 23.33 -1.23 -46.41
C VAL A 681 23.67 0.14 -45.83
N VAL A 682 22.82 0.65 -44.93
CA VAL A 682 23.01 1.92 -44.22
C VAL A 682 23.42 1.65 -42.77
N SER A 683 24.42 2.39 -42.28
CA SER A 683 24.92 2.26 -40.90
C SER A 683 24.60 3.49 -40.08
N ILE A 684 24.44 3.31 -38.77
CA ILE A 684 24.33 4.40 -37.80
C ILE A 684 25.75 4.95 -37.56
N THR A 685 25.94 6.25 -37.76
CA THR A 685 27.24 6.92 -37.55
C THR A 685 27.32 7.59 -36.19
N SER A 686 26.19 8.06 -35.64
CA SER A 686 26.11 8.59 -34.28
C SER A 686 24.67 8.59 -33.76
N VAL A 687 24.55 8.56 -32.42
CA VAL A 687 23.29 8.66 -31.68
C VAL A 687 23.38 9.84 -30.72
N VAL A 688 22.44 10.77 -30.81
CA VAL A 688 22.48 12.05 -30.10
C VAL A 688 21.18 12.25 -29.33
N LEU A 689 21.27 12.44 -28.01
CA LEU A 689 20.15 12.91 -27.20
C LEU A 689 19.89 14.39 -27.50
N LEU A 690 18.68 14.73 -27.92
CA LEU A 690 18.33 16.12 -28.23
C LEU A 690 17.98 16.90 -26.96
N GLY A 691 18.22 18.22 -27.00
CA GLY A 691 18.01 19.12 -25.86
C GLY A 691 16.57 19.21 -25.34
N SER A 692 15.59 18.79 -26.14
CA SER A 692 14.19 18.62 -25.74
C SER A 692 14.02 17.60 -24.63
N GLY A 693 14.94 16.64 -24.49
CA GLY A 693 14.94 15.63 -23.44
C GLY A 693 14.00 14.44 -23.66
N ASN A 694 13.25 14.41 -24.77
CA ASN A 694 12.36 13.31 -25.16
C ASN A 694 12.59 12.83 -26.60
N GLN A 695 13.70 13.21 -27.22
CA GLN A 695 14.04 12.83 -28.59
C GLN A 695 15.48 12.35 -28.70
N ILE A 696 15.69 11.40 -29.61
CA ILE A 696 17.00 10.92 -30.03
C ILE A 696 17.11 11.12 -31.54
N GLN A 697 18.26 11.63 -31.98
CA GLN A 697 18.65 11.70 -33.37
C GLN A 697 19.71 10.64 -33.68
N LEU A 698 19.47 9.85 -34.72
CA LEU A 698 20.45 8.96 -35.32
C LEU A 698 20.92 9.58 -36.64
N ASN A 699 22.22 9.78 -36.77
CA ASN A 699 22.83 10.14 -38.05
C ASN A 699 23.24 8.86 -38.76
N LEU A 700 22.99 8.79 -40.07
CA LEU A 700 23.19 7.61 -40.88
C LEU A 700 24.24 7.85 -41.97
N SER A 701 24.86 6.78 -42.48
CA SER A 701 25.82 6.85 -43.60
C SER A 701 25.16 7.13 -44.96
N GLY A 702 23.84 6.95 -45.05
CA GLY A 702 23.04 7.13 -46.25
C GLY A 702 21.55 7.19 -45.91
N ILE A 703 20.71 7.36 -46.94
CA ILE A 703 19.25 7.37 -46.78
C ILE A 703 18.79 5.91 -46.66
N PRO A 704 18.06 5.52 -45.60
CA PRO A 704 17.59 4.15 -45.43
C PRO A 704 16.53 3.80 -46.50
N ALA A 705 16.50 2.53 -46.92
CA ALA A 705 15.54 2.07 -47.93
C ALA A 705 14.08 2.19 -47.45
N ALA A 706 13.15 2.46 -48.37
CA ALA A 706 11.72 2.46 -48.06
C ALA A 706 11.28 1.11 -47.47
N GLY A 707 10.47 1.13 -46.42
CA GLY A 707 10.05 -0.06 -45.68
C GLY A 707 11.01 -0.51 -44.56
N SER A 708 12.12 0.19 -44.36
CA SER A 708 13.04 -0.06 -43.24
C SER A 708 12.41 0.25 -41.88
N ALA A 709 12.90 -0.42 -40.83
CA ALA A 709 12.54 -0.20 -39.45
C ALA A 709 13.77 0.08 -38.58
N LEU A 710 13.54 0.83 -37.50
CA LEU A 710 14.49 1.00 -36.42
C LEU A 710 14.18 -0.04 -35.33
N ASN A 711 15.21 -0.79 -34.95
CA ASN A 711 15.18 -1.78 -33.89
C ASN A 711 15.93 -1.26 -32.67
N TYR A 712 15.48 -1.68 -31.50
CA TYR A 712 16.15 -1.42 -30.23
C TYR A 712 15.99 -2.61 -29.29
N ALA A 713 17.08 -3.02 -28.63
CA ALA A 713 17.09 -4.04 -27.57
C ALA A 713 16.53 -5.43 -27.93
N LEU A 714 16.46 -5.79 -29.21
CA LEU A 714 15.97 -7.09 -29.67
C LEU A 714 17.05 -8.19 -29.54
N ALA A 715 16.63 -9.43 -29.26
CA ALA A 715 17.45 -10.60 -28.94
C ALA A 715 18.39 -10.48 -27.71
N ASN A 716 18.44 -9.31 -27.05
CA ASN A 716 19.29 -8.99 -25.88
C ASN A 716 20.60 -9.80 -25.80
N THR A 717 21.43 -9.64 -26.81
CA THR A 717 22.80 -10.16 -26.84
C THR A 717 23.75 -9.12 -26.26
N SER A 718 25.02 -9.48 -26.02
CA SER A 718 26.06 -8.50 -25.68
C SER A 718 26.24 -7.42 -26.76
N ALA A 719 25.74 -7.65 -27.97
CA ALA A 719 25.77 -6.74 -29.12
C ALA A 719 24.44 -6.00 -29.38
N SER A 720 23.39 -6.28 -28.60
CA SER A 720 22.06 -5.70 -28.86
C SER A 720 21.29 -5.26 -27.62
N ARG A 721 21.90 -5.21 -26.42
CA ARG A 721 21.23 -4.69 -25.20
C ARG A 721 20.92 -3.20 -25.29
N GLY A 722 19.88 -2.74 -24.60
CA GLY A 722 19.57 -1.31 -24.55
C GLY A 722 20.41 -0.55 -23.52
N CYS A 723 20.71 0.72 -23.79
CA CYS A 723 21.41 1.62 -22.85
C CYS A 723 20.61 2.88 -22.47
N ILE A 724 19.39 3.05 -22.99
CA ILE A 724 18.59 4.25 -22.78
C ILE A 724 17.60 4.06 -21.62
N SER A 725 17.59 5.03 -20.70
CA SER A 725 16.57 5.21 -19.67
C SER A 725 16.16 6.68 -19.56
N ASP A 726 15.19 6.99 -18.71
CA ASP A 726 14.98 8.36 -18.24
C ASP A 726 15.80 8.67 -16.97
N THR A 727 15.70 9.90 -16.49
CA THR A 727 16.28 10.37 -15.22
C THR A 727 15.26 10.36 -14.08
N ASP A 728 14.22 9.52 -14.12
CA ASP A 728 13.19 9.46 -13.08
C ASP A 728 13.81 9.04 -11.73
N ILE A 729 13.50 9.78 -10.67
CA ILE A 729 13.95 9.52 -9.30
C ILE A 729 12.78 9.41 -8.30
N ARG A 730 11.52 9.39 -8.78
CA ARG A 730 10.32 9.37 -7.92
C ARG A 730 10.25 8.13 -7.03
N ASP A 731 10.80 7.00 -7.48
CA ASP A 731 10.86 5.79 -6.67
C ASP A 731 12.27 5.28 -6.52
N ILE A 732 12.57 4.88 -5.30
CA ILE A 732 13.82 4.29 -4.89
C ILE A 732 13.58 2.81 -4.60
N SER A 733 14.38 1.96 -5.23
CA SER A 733 14.33 0.52 -5.02
C SER A 733 14.78 0.17 -3.61
N ALA A 734 14.02 -0.67 -2.92
CA ALA A 734 14.38 -1.13 -1.58
C ALA A 734 15.51 -2.17 -1.60
N PHE A 735 15.85 -2.70 -2.78
CA PHE A 735 16.91 -3.68 -2.94
C PHE A 735 18.29 -3.06 -2.76
N ASP A 736 18.53 -1.89 -3.37
CA ASP A 736 19.85 -1.25 -3.46
C ASP A 736 19.84 0.27 -3.19
N GLY A 737 18.68 0.86 -2.89
CA GLY A 737 18.56 2.29 -2.65
C GLY A 737 18.78 3.15 -3.91
N GLN A 738 18.76 2.55 -5.11
CA GLN A 738 18.92 3.28 -6.37
C GLN A 738 17.57 3.70 -6.97
N PRO A 739 17.55 4.78 -7.78
CA PRO A 739 16.36 5.15 -8.54
C PRO A 739 15.87 4.03 -9.47
N LEU A 740 14.56 3.81 -9.47
CA LEU A 740 13.88 2.97 -10.45
C LEU A 740 13.65 3.77 -11.74
N HIS A 741 14.68 3.95 -12.55
CA HIS A 741 14.56 4.62 -13.86
C HIS A 741 13.61 3.87 -14.79
N ASN A 742 12.86 4.56 -15.65
CA ASN A 742 12.11 3.88 -16.70
C ASN A 742 13.05 3.59 -17.86
N TRP A 743 13.23 2.31 -18.17
CA TRP A 743 14.11 1.86 -19.25
C TRP A 743 13.34 1.74 -20.56
N LEU A 744 13.97 2.13 -21.66
CA LEU A 744 13.37 2.05 -23.00
C LEU A 744 13.06 0.59 -23.34
N VAL A 745 11.80 0.27 -23.63
CA VAL A 745 11.42 -1.10 -23.98
C VAL A 745 11.96 -1.49 -25.35
N ALA A 746 12.23 -2.77 -25.56
CA ALA A 746 12.64 -3.31 -26.85
C ALA A 746 11.52 -3.12 -27.89
N PHE A 747 11.90 -2.72 -29.10
CA PHE A 747 10.94 -2.44 -30.18
C PHE A 747 11.52 -2.69 -31.57
N SER A 748 10.62 -2.80 -32.54
CA SER A 748 10.87 -2.61 -33.97
C SER A 748 9.79 -1.68 -34.49
N LYS A 749 10.17 -0.51 -35.04
CA LYS A 749 9.22 0.49 -35.53
C LYS A 749 9.58 0.92 -36.96
N PRO A 750 8.59 0.94 -37.88
CA PRO A 750 8.83 1.37 -39.25
C PRO A 750 9.28 2.83 -39.30
N ILE A 751 10.21 3.13 -40.21
CA ILE A 751 10.71 4.48 -40.44
C ILE A 751 9.72 5.18 -41.38
N THR A 752 9.19 6.33 -40.94
CA THR A 752 8.34 7.19 -41.76
C THR A 752 9.21 8.23 -42.46
N PHE A 753 9.13 8.32 -43.78
CA PHE A 753 9.92 9.25 -44.59
C PHE A 753 9.16 10.57 -44.76
N VAL A 754 9.80 11.68 -44.43
CA VAL A 754 9.22 13.04 -44.45
C VAL A 754 9.81 13.87 -45.57
#